data_AF-R7Q851-F1
#
_entry.id   AF-R7Q851-F1
#
_cell.length_a   1.000
_cell.length_b   1.000
_cell.length_c   1.000
_cell.angle_alpha   90.00
_cell.angle_beta   90.00
_cell.angle_gamma   90.00
#
_symmetry.space_group_name_H-M   'P 1'
#
loop_
_entity.id
_entity.type
_entity.pdbx_description
1 polymer ?
#
loop_
_entity_poly.entity_id
_entity_poly.type
_entity_poly.pdbx_seq_one_letter_code
_entity_poly.pdbx_strand_id
1 'polypeptide(L)'
;MPLGFVSIVSFQNATRFASFRPGPSNLPRKGLRRQNPVCVGKSLEEAVQKGYVEDFGRVVKLNSNGCFPPRNGLGITQKLRPSLDKIVREVQEVIRRKDVRAIFLRGSVATGNFSAERDSDLDLIVILQSHVSREEKSAVYAIISKTAKFSLGLSCVDIRYICLQSQRPGQKQRSLDTNTLILLKSYAVCLYCSDTALLAEDVETKPTGDDALNIREYERWFLRLFQKARGENQAMMQCNSIKWLCKRALRSIADLGSIRLREHSRDLVPCYRLASRAFPDHEGLLILGLQYACANAKNGYLGLSESTFLTKGYDVARDLVELTEELSLYQNFGSAVEKPFNLNALATPYVFRSSPWVDDVKEFMATSIAQVKSNLDTEKICVQEFNFLRSGLPNIALNPQPISEGGCQAATTRIDAESSLYLLLKKTDEPHASRRVIPSENGVCSNSKAIIEELSKTVDTIQCRVSAGAEVTFCRDSHPWIDTGRFSPPSVLESITLREAMIRMQEGNALPPLRYQHEERLYIQSPVMKKKRKFQGLEKLPLCVAQEERIWVSTHGTVSGLHYDASYSCLLQRSGMKRMLFFPPACLEHMGIYPLGHPLHRRARVNLARPNSSMFKDFWKSCAHRATEVVLEEGDLVVFPPFWSHYTESLTSNRCELSISHTLRFV
;
A
#
# COMPACT_ATOMS: atom_id res chain seq x y z
N MET A 1 5.11 -16.19 51.57
CA MET A 1 4.04 -15.70 52.45
C MET A 1 4.65 -14.66 53.41
N PRO A 2 3.90 -13.63 53.82
CA PRO A 2 4.14 -12.22 53.45
C PRO A 2 4.50 -11.35 54.67
N LEU A 3 4.93 -10.09 54.55
CA LEU A 3 4.15 -8.84 54.35
C LEU A 3 5.18 -7.68 54.31
N GLY A 4 4.98 -6.65 53.48
CA GLY A 4 4.39 -5.44 54.02
C GLY A 4 4.40 -4.27 53.02
N PHE A 5 3.27 -3.59 52.99
CA PHE A 5 2.88 -2.44 52.18
C PHE A 5 3.82 -1.24 52.31
N VAL A 6 4.02 -0.50 51.22
CA VAL A 6 4.45 0.91 51.28
C VAL A 6 3.41 1.79 50.59
N SER A 7 3.11 2.87 51.30
CA SER A 7 2.02 3.80 51.15
C SER A 7 2.12 4.72 49.93
N ILE A 8 0.94 5.03 49.43
CA ILE A 8 0.58 6.22 48.64
C ILE A 8 1.10 7.49 49.33
N VAL A 9 1.83 8.32 48.59
CA VAL A 9 2.01 9.75 48.90
C VAL A 9 1.51 10.55 47.71
N SER A 10 0.35 11.16 47.89
CA SER A 10 -0.15 12.27 47.10
C SER A 10 0.50 13.57 47.57
N PHE A 11 0.97 14.42 46.66
CA PHE A 11 1.02 15.87 46.92
C PHE A 11 0.65 16.66 45.68
N GLN A 12 -0.31 17.55 45.90
CA GLN A 12 -0.82 18.56 45.00
C GLN A 12 0.14 19.74 44.85
N ASN A 13 -0.17 20.55 43.82
CA ASN A 13 0.00 22.00 43.74
C ASN A 13 1.32 22.59 43.22
N ALA A 14 1.19 23.08 41.98
CA ALA A 14 1.13 24.50 41.65
C ALA A 14 2.43 25.27 41.36
N THR A 15 2.24 26.22 40.43
CA THR A 15 3.02 27.46 40.19
C THR A 15 4.40 27.29 39.52
N ARG A 16 4.87 28.15 38.62
CA ARG A 16 4.57 29.55 38.35
C ARG A 16 5.05 29.91 36.93
N PHE A 17 4.28 30.76 36.27
CA PHE A 17 4.71 31.58 35.15
C PHE A 17 5.97 32.38 35.53
N ALA A 18 7.03 32.29 34.73
CA ALA A 18 8.14 33.22 34.74
C ALA A 18 8.05 34.12 33.50
N SER A 19 7.69 35.37 33.77
CA SER A 19 7.63 36.52 32.89
C SER A 19 8.99 36.88 32.29
N PHE A 20 9.04 37.13 30.99
CA PHE A 20 10.08 37.95 30.37
C PHE A 20 9.41 39.16 29.70
N ARG A 21 9.65 40.37 30.23
CA ARG A 21 9.22 41.64 29.62
C ARG A 21 10.19 42.03 28.48
N PRO A 22 9.71 42.76 27.45
CA PRO A 22 10.50 43.14 26.28
C PRO A 22 11.11 44.55 26.42
N GLY A 23 12.23 44.77 25.73
CA GLY A 23 12.81 46.09 25.46
C GLY A 23 13.13 46.24 23.95
N PRO A 24 13.15 47.47 23.40
CA PRO A 24 12.61 47.74 22.07
C PRO A 24 13.69 47.84 20.98
N SER A 25 13.37 47.36 19.77
CA SER A 25 13.94 47.93 18.56
C SER A 25 12.94 47.80 17.41
N ASN A 26 12.53 48.98 16.95
CA ASN A 26 11.62 49.22 15.84
C ASN A 26 12.20 48.69 14.53
N LEU A 27 11.36 48.04 13.70
CA LEU A 27 11.25 48.19 12.24
C LEU A 27 10.01 47.39 11.76
N PRO A 28 9.32 47.83 10.69
CA PRO A 28 7.87 47.64 10.56
C PRO A 28 7.49 46.22 10.11
N ARG A 29 6.82 45.47 11.00
CA ARG A 29 6.09 44.25 10.60
C ARG A 29 4.83 44.64 9.83
N LYS A 30 4.91 44.65 8.49
CA LYS A 30 3.73 44.48 7.63
C LYS A 30 3.06 43.16 8.03
N GLY A 31 1.78 43.24 8.39
CA GLY A 31 1.08 42.22 9.14
C GLY A 31 1.09 40.83 8.50
N LEU A 32 1.83 39.90 9.11
CA LEU A 32 1.40 38.51 9.13
C LEU A 32 0.14 38.45 10.00
N ARG A 33 -1.03 38.47 9.35
CA ARG A 33 -2.26 37.99 9.96
C ARG A 33 -1.97 36.58 10.51
N ARG A 34 -2.19 36.41 11.81
CA ARG A 34 -2.31 35.10 12.47
C ARG A 34 -3.16 34.20 11.57
N GLN A 35 -2.60 33.10 11.07
CA GLN A 35 -3.36 32.08 10.34
C GLN A 35 -4.43 31.56 11.29
N ASN A 36 -5.71 31.80 10.96
CA ASN A 36 -6.83 31.26 11.72
C ASN A 36 -6.76 29.73 11.73
N PRO A 37 -7.04 29.07 12.87
CA PRO A 37 -7.05 27.63 12.96
C PRO A 37 -8.37 27.06 12.40
N VAL A 38 -8.25 25.99 11.61
CA VAL A 38 -9.31 25.04 11.19
C VAL A 38 -10.41 25.59 10.25
N CYS A 39 -10.20 25.50 8.93
CA CYS A 39 -11.29 25.69 7.94
C CYS A 39 -12.25 24.50 7.86
N VAL A 40 -11.80 23.27 8.14
CA VAL A 40 -12.62 22.04 8.02
C VAL A 40 -13.69 21.92 9.11
N GLY A 41 -14.78 21.19 8.85
CA GLY A 41 -15.80 20.84 9.85
C GLY A 41 -15.27 19.77 10.82
N LYS A 42 -15.63 19.87 12.10
CA LYS A 42 -15.24 18.92 13.16
C LYS A 42 -16.25 17.79 13.37
N SER A 43 -17.48 17.97 12.89
CA SER A 43 -18.52 16.94 12.86
C SER A 43 -19.13 16.85 11.46
N LEU A 44 -19.93 15.81 11.23
CA LEU A 44 -20.70 15.67 9.99
C LEU A 44 -21.65 16.85 9.79
N GLU A 45 -22.33 17.30 10.85
CA GLU A 45 -23.26 18.43 10.81
C GLU A 45 -22.56 19.72 10.41
N GLU A 46 -21.38 19.99 10.99
CA GLU A 46 -20.58 21.17 10.63
C GLU A 46 -20.06 21.08 9.19
N ALA A 47 -19.62 19.89 8.75
CA ALA A 47 -19.15 19.67 7.39
C ALA A 47 -20.27 19.86 6.36
N VAL A 48 -21.49 19.44 6.68
CA VAL A 48 -22.70 19.67 5.87
C VAL A 48 -23.10 21.14 5.87
N GLN A 49 -23.11 21.80 7.03
CA GLN A 49 -23.43 23.23 7.14
C GLN A 49 -22.47 24.10 6.33
N LYS A 50 -21.18 23.74 6.28
CA LYS A 50 -20.16 24.42 5.47
C LYS A 50 -20.22 24.06 3.98
N GLY A 51 -21.06 23.12 3.57
CA GLY A 51 -21.16 22.65 2.18
C GLY A 51 -19.95 21.82 1.71
N TYR A 52 -19.16 21.27 2.64
CA TYR A 52 -18.00 20.44 2.31
C TYR A 52 -18.35 18.98 2.07
N VAL A 53 -19.42 18.52 2.71
CA VAL A 53 -20.02 17.21 2.52
C VAL A 53 -21.48 17.43 2.22
N GLU A 54 -22.01 16.75 1.22
CA GLU A 54 -23.45 16.70 1.01
C GLU A 54 -24.02 15.57 1.85
N ASP A 55 -25.08 15.85 2.61
CA ASP A 55 -25.80 14.79 3.32
C ASP A 55 -26.47 13.88 2.30
N PHE A 56 -26.33 12.57 2.51
CA PHE A 56 -26.92 11.59 1.60
C PHE A 56 -28.44 11.77 1.59
N GLY A 57 -29.03 11.81 0.40
CA GLY A 57 -30.47 11.57 0.29
C GLY A 57 -31.36 12.79 0.50
N ARG A 58 -31.04 13.94 -0.12
CA ARG A 58 -31.98 15.07 -0.24
C ARG A 58 -33.37 14.63 -0.71
N VAL A 59 -33.42 13.64 -1.61
CA VAL A 59 -34.65 13.04 -2.15
C VAL A 59 -34.99 11.68 -1.52
N VAL A 60 -33.98 10.91 -1.09
CA VAL A 60 -34.16 9.56 -0.55
C VAL A 60 -33.44 9.44 0.80
N LYS A 61 -34.14 9.66 1.91
CA LYS A 61 -33.54 9.71 3.26
C LYS A 61 -33.28 8.32 3.84
N LEU A 62 -32.06 8.08 4.34
CA LEU A 62 -31.72 6.88 5.10
C LEU A 62 -32.37 6.90 6.50
N ASN A 63 -32.59 5.73 7.07
CA ASN A 63 -32.99 5.61 8.48
C ASN A 63 -31.83 5.96 9.42
N SER A 64 -32.09 5.94 10.74
CA SER A 64 -31.09 6.22 11.78
C SER A 64 -29.86 5.32 11.75
N ASN A 65 -29.98 4.13 11.16
CA ASN A 65 -28.91 3.14 11.05
C ASN A 65 -28.14 3.27 9.72
N GLY A 66 -28.47 4.25 8.87
CA GLY A 66 -27.78 4.48 7.60
C GLY A 66 -28.17 3.50 6.48
N CYS A 67 -29.33 2.84 6.58
CA CYS A 67 -29.86 1.93 5.56
C CYS A 67 -31.30 2.30 5.16
N PHE A 68 -31.81 1.76 4.05
CA PHE A 68 -33.26 1.70 3.82
C PHE A 68 -33.88 0.49 4.53
N PRO A 69 -35.09 0.62 5.11
CA PRO A 69 -35.81 -0.54 5.64
C PRO A 69 -36.16 -1.52 4.51
N PRO A 70 -36.09 -2.84 4.75
CA PRO A 70 -36.53 -3.82 3.78
C PRO A 70 -38.06 -3.71 3.62
N ARG A 71 -38.47 -3.51 2.36
CA ARG A 71 -39.84 -3.32 1.87
C ARG A 71 -40.55 -2.00 2.23
N ASN A 72 -40.94 -1.32 1.15
CA ASN A 72 -42.05 -0.38 1.00
C ASN A 72 -41.97 0.98 1.74
N GLY A 73 -41.64 2.02 0.96
CA GLY A 73 -42.55 3.17 0.86
C GLY A 73 -42.25 4.44 1.66
N LEU A 74 -41.25 4.47 2.55
CA LEU A 74 -41.08 5.61 3.47
C LEU A 74 -39.94 6.60 3.14
N GLY A 75 -39.27 6.45 2.00
CA GLY A 75 -38.16 7.35 1.62
C GLY A 75 -38.51 8.44 0.61
N ILE A 76 -39.57 8.25 -0.19
CA ILE A 76 -39.99 9.19 -1.24
C ILE A 76 -41.24 9.90 -0.73
N THR A 77 -41.17 11.22 -0.54
CA THR A 77 -42.35 11.99 -0.15
C THR A 77 -43.49 11.77 -1.16
N GLN A 78 -44.74 11.65 -0.69
CA GLN A 78 -45.92 11.47 -1.57
C GLN A 78 -45.95 12.50 -2.72
N LYS A 79 -45.37 13.69 -2.49
CA LYS A 79 -45.20 14.77 -3.47
C LYS A 79 -44.38 14.38 -4.70
N LEU A 80 -43.38 13.50 -4.57
CA LEU A 80 -42.46 13.14 -5.67
C LEU A 80 -42.92 11.89 -6.45
N ARG A 81 -43.86 11.12 -5.89
CA ARG A 81 -44.31 9.85 -6.48
C ARG A 81 -44.89 9.99 -7.90
N PRO A 82 -45.77 10.96 -8.21
CA PRO A 82 -46.33 11.08 -9.56
C PRO A 82 -45.28 11.34 -10.65
N SER A 83 -44.25 12.13 -10.33
CA SER A 83 -43.15 12.44 -11.25
C SER A 83 -42.25 11.23 -11.48
N LEU A 84 -42.00 10.42 -10.45
CA LEU A 84 -41.21 9.20 -10.57
C LEU A 84 -41.96 8.10 -11.33
N ASP A 85 -43.26 7.95 -11.11
CA ASP A 85 -44.09 7.02 -11.88
C ASP A 85 -44.14 7.42 -13.37
N LYS A 86 -44.11 8.74 -13.67
CA LYS A 86 -43.97 9.24 -15.05
C LYS A 86 -42.62 8.83 -15.66
N ILE A 87 -41.52 9.00 -14.93
CA ILE A 87 -40.18 8.56 -15.36
C ILE A 87 -40.17 7.05 -15.66
N VAL A 88 -40.75 6.22 -14.79
CA VAL A 88 -40.84 4.77 -15.01
C VAL A 88 -41.57 4.45 -16.31
N ARG A 89 -42.74 5.08 -16.55
CA ARG A 89 -43.52 4.86 -17.77
C ARG A 89 -42.74 5.27 -19.03
N GLU A 90 -42.11 6.44 -19.01
CA GLU A 90 -41.34 6.96 -20.14
C GLU A 90 -40.12 6.08 -20.47
N VAL A 91 -39.38 5.64 -19.44
CA VAL A 91 -38.24 4.71 -19.61
C VAL A 91 -38.70 3.38 -20.21
N GLN A 92 -39.81 2.83 -19.71
CA GLN A 92 -40.38 1.60 -20.22
C GLN A 92 -40.87 1.75 -21.66
N GLU A 93 -41.44 2.90 -22.04
CA GLU A 93 -41.92 3.15 -23.39
C GLU A 93 -40.77 3.20 -24.40
N VAL A 94 -39.70 3.94 -24.08
CA VAL A 94 -38.52 4.07 -24.95
C VAL A 94 -37.78 2.74 -25.10
N ILE A 95 -37.63 1.99 -24.01
CA ILE A 95 -36.92 0.70 -23.99
C ILE A 95 -37.89 -0.48 -24.29
N ARG A 96 -39.09 -0.19 -24.83
CA ARG A 96 -40.09 -1.17 -25.29
C ARG A 96 -40.55 -2.23 -24.27
N ARG A 97 -40.82 -1.85 -23.01
CA ARG A 97 -41.52 -2.58 -21.90
C ARG A 97 -41.06 -4.01 -21.53
N LYS A 98 -40.61 -4.82 -22.47
CA LYS A 98 -40.21 -6.23 -22.36
C LYS A 98 -38.75 -6.41 -21.95
N ASP A 99 -37.92 -5.40 -22.19
CA ASP A 99 -36.48 -5.47 -21.89
C ASP A 99 -36.09 -4.87 -20.53
N VAL A 100 -36.98 -4.11 -19.86
CA VAL A 100 -36.71 -3.54 -18.52
C VAL A 100 -37.12 -4.53 -17.43
N ARG A 101 -36.15 -4.97 -16.62
CA ARG A 101 -36.34 -5.89 -15.48
C ARG A 101 -36.60 -5.15 -14.18
N ALA A 102 -35.88 -4.06 -13.93
CA ALA A 102 -36.08 -3.25 -12.75
C ALA A 102 -35.58 -1.81 -12.96
N ILE A 103 -36.16 -0.87 -12.21
CA ILE A 103 -35.73 0.53 -12.13
C ILE A 103 -35.61 0.87 -10.66
N PHE A 104 -34.41 1.27 -10.25
CA PHE A 104 -34.10 1.71 -8.91
C PHE A 104 -33.68 3.18 -8.91
N LEU A 105 -34.03 3.88 -7.86
CA LEU A 105 -33.66 5.26 -7.62
C LEU A 105 -32.83 5.36 -6.35
N ARG A 106 -31.67 6.00 -6.41
CA ARG A 106 -30.85 6.29 -5.23
C ARG A 106 -30.56 7.79 -5.13
N GLY A 107 -30.38 8.27 -3.91
CA GLY A 107 -29.86 9.61 -3.66
C GLY A 107 -28.46 9.78 -4.25
N SER A 108 -28.10 10.99 -4.66
CA SER A 108 -26.73 11.25 -5.11
C SER A 108 -25.73 10.93 -4.03
N VAL A 109 -24.72 10.18 -4.46
CA VAL A 109 -23.48 9.94 -3.78
C VAL A 109 -22.50 10.89 -4.44
N ALA A 110 -21.61 11.54 -3.69
CA ALA A 110 -20.45 12.20 -4.27
C ALA A 110 -19.68 11.19 -5.16
N THR A 111 -20.01 11.14 -6.45
CA THR A 111 -19.78 9.95 -7.30
C THR A 111 -18.32 9.64 -7.48
N GLY A 112 -17.44 10.61 -7.16
CA GLY A 112 -16.01 10.44 -7.36
C GLY A 112 -15.64 10.19 -8.81
N ASN A 113 -16.56 10.50 -9.73
CA ASN A 113 -16.25 10.50 -11.14
C ASN A 113 -15.32 11.67 -11.46
N PHE A 114 -14.37 11.33 -12.32
CA PHE A 114 -13.24 12.13 -12.77
C PHE A 114 -13.66 13.38 -13.57
N SER A 115 -14.94 13.50 -13.95
CA SER A 115 -15.45 14.62 -14.73
C SER A 115 -15.85 15.78 -13.83
N ALA A 116 -15.19 16.92 -14.02
CA ALA A 116 -15.81 18.20 -13.70
C ALA A 116 -17.17 18.28 -14.43
N GLU A 117 -18.16 18.94 -13.81
CA GLU A 117 -19.36 19.51 -14.47
C GLU A 117 -20.70 18.75 -14.51
N ARG A 118 -20.91 17.60 -13.86
CA ARG A 118 -22.28 17.06 -13.72
C ARG A 118 -22.67 16.78 -12.27
N ASP A 119 -23.44 17.70 -11.70
CA ASP A 119 -24.10 17.51 -10.40
C ASP A 119 -25.35 16.68 -10.61
N SER A 120 -25.21 15.37 -10.53
CA SER A 120 -26.39 14.54 -10.40
C SER A 120 -26.78 14.49 -8.94
N ASP A 121 -28.03 14.85 -8.63
CA ASP A 121 -28.64 14.74 -7.30
C ASP A 121 -29.33 13.37 -7.08
N LEU A 122 -29.44 12.57 -8.14
CA LEU A 122 -30.11 11.27 -8.14
C LEU A 122 -29.47 10.35 -9.18
N ASP A 123 -29.16 9.12 -8.80
CA ASP A 123 -28.89 8.09 -9.79
C ASP A 123 -30.11 7.21 -10.04
N LEU A 124 -30.41 7.01 -11.31
CA LEU A 124 -31.39 6.04 -11.79
C LEU A 124 -30.65 4.81 -12.30
N ILE A 125 -30.89 3.66 -11.66
CA ILE A 125 -30.29 2.38 -12.07
C ILE A 125 -31.36 1.58 -12.80
N VAL A 126 -31.12 1.31 -14.07
CA VAL A 126 -32.02 0.57 -14.96
C VAL A 126 -31.41 -0.81 -15.24
N ILE A 127 -32.08 -1.86 -14.76
CA ILE A 127 -31.70 -3.25 -15.02
C ILE A 127 -32.46 -3.74 -16.24
N LEU A 128 -31.71 -4.28 -17.19
CA LEU A 128 -32.18 -4.64 -18.52
C LEU A 128 -31.86 -6.10 -18.83
N GLN A 129 -32.74 -6.74 -19.58
CA GLN A 129 -32.50 -8.08 -20.13
C GLN A 129 -31.40 -8.03 -21.20
N SER A 130 -31.53 -7.09 -22.13
CA SER A 130 -30.69 -6.94 -23.33
C SER A 130 -29.94 -5.59 -23.32
N HIS A 131 -28.96 -5.46 -24.22
CA HIS A 131 -28.24 -4.20 -24.39
C HIS A 131 -29.07 -3.15 -25.11
N VAL A 132 -28.97 -1.91 -24.64
CA VAL A 132 -29.65 -0.74 -25.22
C VAL A 132 -28.66 0.06 -26.08
N SER A 133 -29.13 0.50 -27.25
CA SER A 133 -28.38 1.29 -28.23
C SER A 133 -27.98 2.68 -27.68
N ARG A 134 -27.09 3.39 -28.38
CA ARG A 134 -26.68 4.76 -27.98
C ARG A 134 -27.83 5.75 -28.16
N GLU A 135 -28.64 5.56 -29.18
CA GLU A 135 -29.80 6.37 -29.55
C GLU A 135 -30.88 6.27 -28.47
N GLU A 136 -31.21 5.04 -28.04
CA GLU A 136 -32.16 4.79 -26.96
C GLU A 136 -31.66 5.36 -25.62
N LYS A 137 -30.37 5.18 -25.28
CA LYS A 137 -29.78 5.79 -24.08
C LYS A 137 -29.91 7.32 -24.09
N SER A 138 -29.70 7.93 -25.26
CA SER A 138 -29.79 9.38 -25.45
C SER A 138 -31.23 9.88 -25.32
N ALA A 139 -32.19 9.14 -25.89
CA ALA A 139 -33.62 9.44 -25.78
C ALA A 139 -34.09 9.35 -24.31
N VAL A 140 -33.73 8.27 -23.60
CA VAL A 140 -34.04 8.09 -22.18
C VAL A 140 -33.44 9.21 -21.34
N TYR A 141 -32.17 9.57 -21.59
CA TYR A 141 -31.52 10.68 -20.88
C TYR A 141 -32.22 12.02 -21.11
N ALA A 142 -32.61 12.34 -22.35
CA ALA A 142 -33.30 13.58 -22.68
C ALA A 142 -34.66 13.70 -21.96
N ILE A 143 -35.42 12.61 -21.93
CA ILE A 143 -36.73 12.55 -21.28
C ILE A 143 -36.60 12.69 -19.76
N ILE A 144 -35.71 11.91 -19.13
CA ILE A 144 -35.47 11.99 -17.69
C ILE A 144 -34.96 13.37 -17.31
N SER A 145 -34.01 13.94 -18.04
CA SER A 145 -33.47 15.27 -17.77
C SER A 145 -34.57 16.34 -17.82
N LYS A 146 -35.49 16.24 -18.79
CA LYS A 146 -36.65 17.13 -18.88
C LYS A 146 -37.58 16.94 -17.68
N THR A 147 -38.02 15.71 -17.42
CA THR A 147 -38.98 15.42 -16.34
C THR A 147 -38.40 15.75 -14.95
N ALA A 148 -37.12 15.46 -14.71
CA ALA A 148 -36.41 15.78 -13.47
C ALA A 148 -36.22 17.29 -13.26
N LYS A 149 -35.87 18.04 -14.31
CA LYS A 149 -35.74 19.50 -14.24
C LYS A 149 -37.06 20.19 -13.92
N PHE A 150 -38.15 19.81 -14.59
CA PHE A 150 -39.46 20.46 -14.41
C PHE A 150 -40.21 19.99 -13.17
N SER A 151 -40.11 18.71 -12.80
CA SER A 151 -40.98 18.13 -11.76
C SER A 151 -40.27 17.91 -10.43
N LEU A 152 -38.96 17.65 -10.44
CA LEU A 152 -38.16 17.38 -9.24
C LEU A 152 -37.24 18.55 -8.87
N GLY A 153 -37.13 19.58 -9.71
CA GLY A 153 -36.25 20.72 -9.51
C GLY A 153 -34.76 20.37 -9.57
N LEU A 154 -34.42 19.27 -10.23
CA LEU A 154 -33.05 18.75 -10.30
C LEU A 154 -32.36 19.23 -11.57
N SER A 155 -31.13 19.69 -11.45
CA SER A 155 -30.33 20.14 -12.59
C SER A 155 -29.88 18.96 -13.47
N CYS A 156 -29.69 17.77 -12.88
CA CYS A 156 -29.15 16.61 -13.58
C CYS A 156 -29.44 15.27 -12.85
N VAL A 157 -29.59 14.18 -13.63
CA VAL A 157 -29.83 12.80 -13.15
C VAL A 157 -28.87 11.86 -13.89
N ASP A 158 -28.08 11.09 -13.15
CA ASP A 158 -27.16 10.11 -13.69
C ASP A 158 -27.90 8.80 -13.90
N ILE A 159 -27.69 8.18 -15.06
CA ILE A 159 -28.40 6.96 -15.44
C ILE A 159 -27.39 5.85 -15.65
N ARG A 160 -27.52 4.79 -14.85
CA ARG A 160 -26.69 3.59 -14.93
C ARG A 160 -27.50 2.43 -15.50
N TYR A 161 -27.04 1.89 -16.62
CA TYR A 161 -27.65 0.72 -17.25
C TYR A 161 -26.88 -0.55 -16.87
N ILE A 162 -27.58 -1.58 -16.39
CA ILE A 162 -27.01 -2.89 -16.08
C ILE A 162 -27.73 -3.93 -16.94
N CYS A 163 -27.00 -4.57 -17.86
CA CYS A 163 -27.55 -5.56 -18.79
C CYS A 163 -27.21 -6.98 -18.31
N LEU A 164 -28.21 -7.85 -18.26
CA LEU A 164 -28.06 -9.24 -17.79
C LEU A 164 -27.59 -10.20 -18.90
N GLN A 165 -27.89 -9.94 -20.17
CA GLN A 165 -27.30 -10.68 -21.28
C GLN A 165 -25.83 -10.30 -21.48
N SER A 166 -24.98 -11.30 -21.75
CA SER A 166 -23.59 -11.08 -22.16
C SER A 166 -23.53 -10.60 -23.61
N GLN A 167 -22.55 -9.75 -23.94
CA GLN A 167 -22.26 -9.35 -25.33
C GLN A 167 -21.62 -10.47 -26.15
N ARG A 168 -21.11 -11.52 -25.50
CA ARG A 168 -20.43 -12.64 -26.17
C ARG A 168 -21.42 -13.80 -26.37
N PRO A 169 -21.63 -14.29 -27.60
CA PRO A 169 -22.46 -15.47 -27.86
C PRO A 169 -21.97 -16.68 -27.07
N GLY A 170 -22.88 -17.41 -26.41
CA GLY A 170 -22.56 -18.66 -25.69
C GLY A 170 -22.17 -18.53 -24.21
N GLN A 171 -22.03 -17.31 -23.67
CA GLN A 171 -21.83 -17.13 -22.21
C GLN A 171 -23.16 -17.17 -21.44
N LYS A 172 -23.13 -17.74 -20.22
CA LYS A 172 -24.28 -17.76 -19.29
C LYS A 172 -24.75 -16.33 -18.98
N GLN A 173 -26.04 -16.19 -18.68
CA GLN A 173 -26.64 -14.94 -18.22
C GLN A 173 -25.87 -14.40 -17.01
N ARG A 174 -25.58 -13.09 -17.02
CA ARG A 174 -24.80 -12.42 -15.99
C ARG A 174 -25.68 -12.25 -14.74
N SER A 175 -25.25 -12.79 -13.60
CA SER A 175 -25.83 -12.44 -12.31
C SER A 175 -25.36 -11.05 -11.89
N LEU A 176 -26.16 -10.36 -11.06
CA LEU A 176 -25.71 -9.13 -10.42
C LEU A 176 -24.59 -9.46 -9.43
N ASP A 177 -23.53 -8.66 -9.45
CA ASP A 177 -22.46 -8.80 -8.48
C ASP A 177 -22.92 -8.35 -7.08
N THR A 178 -22.25 -8.87 -6.06
CA THR A 178 -22.58 -8.63 -4.65
C THR A 178 -22.61 -7.14 -4.29
N ASN A 179 -21.71 -6.31 -4.86
CA ASN A 179 -21.70 -4.88 -4.56
C ASN A 179 -22.93 -4.19 -5.14
N THR A 180 -23.32 -4.55 -6.37
CA THR A 180 -24.55 -4.07 -6.97
C THR A 180 -25.77 -4.48 -6.14
N LEU A 181 -25.83 -5.72 -5.66
CA LEU A 181 -26.92 -6.17 -4.80
C LEU A 181 -27.00 -5.40 -3.48
N ILE A 182 -25.87 -5.19 -2.78
CA ILE A 182 -25.80 -4.38 -1.56
C ILE A 182 -26.34 -2.98 -1.85
N LEU A 183 -25.91 -2.37 -2.95
CA LEU A 183 -26.31 -1.03 -3.34
C LEU A 183 -27.82 -0.93 -3.57
N LEU A 184 -28.37 -1.86 -4.35
CA LEU A 184 -29.79 -1.85 -4.70
C LEU A 184 -30.68 -2.10 -3.48
N LYS A 185 -30.28 -2.99 -2.58
CA LYS A 185 -31.09 -3.36 -1.41
C LYS A 185 -30.94 -2.39 -0.23
N SER A 186 -29.78 -1.75 -0.08
CA SER A 186 -29.48 -0.93 1.11
C SER A 186 -29.58 0.58 0.86
N TYR A 187 -29.40 1.02 -0.40
CA TYR A 187 -29.24 2.43 -0.78
C TYR A 187 -30.13 2.90 -1.93
N ALA A 188 -30.99 2.03 -2.46
CA ALA A 188 -31.89 2.40 -3.56
C ALA A 188 -33.35 2.03 -3.25
N VAL A 189 -34.26 2.84 -3.77
CA VAL A 189 -35.69 2.58 -3.77
C VAL A 189 -36.06 1.95 -5.11
N CYS A 190 -36.68 0.78 -5.06
CA CYS A 190 -37.27 0.17 -6.24
C CYS A 190 -38.48 1.00 -6.70
N LEU A 191 -38.38 1.58 -7.90
CA LEU A 191 -39.50 2.26 -8.57
C LEU A 191 -40.33 1.27 -9.40
N TYR A 192 -39.68 0.27 -9.98
CA TYR A 192 -40.31 -0.79 -10.76
C TYR A 192 -39.47 -2.07 -10.71
N CYS A 193 -40.11 -3.22 -10.63
CA CYS A 193 -39.44 -4.51 -10.76
C CYS A 193 -40.42 -5.55 -11.30
N SER A 194 -40.06 -6.26 -12.36
CA SER A 194 -40.83 -7.39 -12.91
C SER A 194 -40.39 -8.75 -12.36
N ASP A 195 -39.34 -8.79 -11.53
CA ASP A 195 -38.73 -10.01 -11.02
C ASP A 195 -38.60 -9.97 -9.49
N THR A 196 -39.48 -10.70 -8.80
CA THR A 196 -39.52 -10.71 -7.34
C THR A 196 -38.26 -11.30 -6.70
N ALA A 197 -37.45 -12.08 -7.43
CA ALA A 197 -36.18 -12.58 -6.91
C ALA A 197 -35.15 -11.45 -6.68
N LEU A 198 -35.22 -10.36 -7.46
CA LEU A 198 -34.40 -9.17 -7.25
C LEU A 198 -34.82 -8.37 -5.99
N LEU A 199 -36.01 -8.66 -5.45
CA LEU A 199 -36.56 -8.05 -4.24
C LEU A 199 -36.38 -8.94 -2.99
N ALA A 200 -35.78 -10.13 -3.12
CA ALA A 200 -35.51 -11.01 -1.98
C ALA A 200 -34.58 -10.30 -0.97
N GLU A 201 -34.79 -10.52 0.33
CA GLU A 201 -34.13 -9.72 1.38
C GLU A 201 -32.69 -10.14 1.63
N ASP A 202 -32.39 -11.44 1.53
CA ASP A 202 -31.07 -11.93 1.94
C ASP A 202 -30.04 -11.75 0.82
N VAL A 203 -28.99 -10.98 1.11
CA VAL A 203 -27.68 -11.22 0.51
C VAL A 203 -26.81 -11.60 1.69
N GLU A 204 -26.45 -12.88 1.78
CA GLU A 204 -25.48 -13.30 2.78
C GLU A 204 -24.10 -12.78 2.33
N THR A 205 -23.77 -11.56 2.73
CA THR A 205 -22.47 -10.97 2.48
C THR A 205 -21.63 -11.10 3.73
N LYS A 206 -20.63 -11.99 3.67
CA LYS A 206 -19.60 -12.07 4.71
C LYS A 206 -18.51 -11.06 4.33
N PRO A 207 -18.40 -9.92 5.03
CA PRO A 207 -17.29 -9.01 4.80
C PRO A 207 -16.00 -9.76 5.17
N THR A 208 -15.02 -9.74 4.28
CA THR A 208 -13.77 -10.50 4.46
C THR A 208 -12.64 -9.63 5.03
N GLY A 209 -12.76 -8.30 4.92
CA GLY A 209 -11.73 -7.35 5.32
C GLY A 209 -10.55 -7.31 4.36
N ASP A 210 -10.67 -7.93 3.18
CA ASP A 210 -9.55 -8.12 2.25
C ASP A 210 -9.10 -6.79 1.61
N ASP A 211 -10.04 -5.86 1.41
CA ASP A 211 -9.76 -4.48 0.97
C ASP A 211 -8.80 -3.77 1.96
N ALA A 212 -8.84 -4.10 3.25
CA ALA A 212 -7.97 -3.52 4.27
C ALA A 212 -6.60 -4.21 4.34
N LEU A 213 -6.53 -5.53 4.06
CA LEU A 213 -5.25 -6.26 3.95
C LEU A 213 -4.35 -5.73 2.83
N ASN A 214 -4.95 -5.14 1.79
CA ASN A 214 -4.26 -4.67 0.59
C ASN A 214 -4.13 -3.14 0.51
N ILE A 215 -4.37 -2.42 1.61
CA ILE A 215 -4.39 -0.95 1.59
C ILE A 215 -3.06 -0.33 1.13
N ARG A 216 -1.92 -0.97 1.43
CA ARG A 216 -0.58 -0.53 0.98
C ARG A 216 -0.36 -0.68 -0.52
N GLU A 217 -1.09 -1.57 -1.19
CA GLU A 217 -1.08 -1.63 -2.65
C GLU A 217 -1.74 -0.38 -3.25
N TYR A 218 -2.90 0.02 -2.71
CA TYR A 218 -3.59 1.24 -3.12
C TYR A 218 -2.76 2.49 -2.83
N GLU A 219 -2.05 2.54 -1.71
CA GLU A 219 -1.11 3.63 -1.40
C GLU A 219 0.02 3.69 -2.45
N ARG A 220 0.63 2.56 -2.81
CA ARG A 220 1.69 2.53 -3.85
C ARG A 220 1.17 3.03 -5.19
N TRP A 221 -0.05 2.67 -5.58
CA TRP A 221 -0.67 3.18 -6.80
C TRP A 221 -0.93 4.69 -6.74
N PHE A 222 -1.49 5.16 -5.61
CA PHE A 222 -1.68 6.58 -5.34
C PHE A 222 -0.38 7.36 -5.48
N LEU A 223 0.71 6.91 -4.84
CA LEU A 223 1.98 7.63 -4.84
C LEU A 223 2.58 7.76 -6.23
N ARG A 224 2.50 6.72 -7.06
CA ARG A 224 2.97 6.78 -8.45
C ARG A 224 2.19 7.81 -9.25
N LEU A 225 0.86 7.77 -9.19
CA LEU A 225 0.02 8.73 -9.89
C LEU A 225 0.24 10.15 -9.39
N PHE A 226 0.35 10.32 -8.08
CA PHE A 226 0.57 11.62 -7.45
C PHE A 226 1.92 12.22 -7.84
N GLN A 227 2.99 11.42 -7.86
CA GLN A 227 4.33 11.85 -8.28
C GLN A 227 4.40 12.14 -9.78
N LYS A 228 3.78 11.29 -10.61
CA LYS A 228 3.69 11.52 -12.06
C LYS A 228 2.96 12.83 -12.36
N ALA A 229 1.77 13.02 -11.78
CA ALA A 229 1.00 14.24 -11.93
C ALA A 229 1.77 15.48 -11.44
N ARG A 230 2.55 15.35 -10.35
CA ARG A 230 3.42 16.42 -9.86
C ARG A 230 4.52 16.77 -10.88
N GLY A 231 5.18 15.78 -11.46
CA GLY A 231 6.22 15.99 -12.49
C GLY A 231 5.67 16.63 -13.77
N GLU A 232 4.41 16.33 -14.11
CA GLU A 232 3.69 16.90 -15.26
C GLU A 232 2.95 18.21 -14.93
N ASN A 233 3.10 18.75 -13.71
CA ASN A 233 2.40 19.96 -13.21
C ASN A 233 0.86 19.88 -13.31
N GLN A 234 0.28 18.68 -13.13
CA GLN A 234 -1.16 18.43 -13.18
C GLN A 234 -1.79 18.43 -11.77
N ALA A 235 -1.91 19.62 -11.15
CA ALA A 235 -2.43 19.76 -9.79
C ALA A 235 -3.84 19.16 -9.60
N MET A 236 -4.71 19.28 -10.61
CA MET A 236 -6.05 18.65 -10.58
C MET A 236 -5.96 17.13 -10.44
N MET A 237 -5.03 16.47 -11.15
CA MET A 237 -4.84 15.02 -11.03
C MET A 237 -4.30 14.66 -9.65
N GLN A 238 -3.38 15.45 -9.08
CA GLN A 238 -2.91 15.24 -7.71
C GLN A 238 -4.05 15.34 -6.67
N CYS A 239 -4.91 16.36 -6.79
CA CYS A 239 -6.10 16.50 -5.95
C CYS A 239 -7.03 15.28 -6.08
N ASN A 240 -7.24 14.79 -7.30
CA ASN A 240 -8.07 13.61 -7.56
C ASN A 240 -7.46 12.32 -6.98
N SER A 241 -6.14 12.16 -7.05
CA SER A 241 -5.45 11.03 -6.41
C SER A 241 -5.65 11.03 -4.88
N ILE A 242 -5.56 12.19 -4.23
CA ILE A 242 -5.81 12.34 -2.78
C ILE A 242 -7.23 11.89 -2.45
N LYS A 243 -8.22 12.43 -3.17
CA LYS A 243 -9.64 12.09 -3.01
C LYS A 243 -9.86 10.60 -3.17
N TRP A 244 -9.27 9.99 -4.20
CA TRP A 244 -9.41 8.56 -4.46
C TRP A 244 -8.88 7.70 -3.31
N LEU A 245 -7.69 8.02 -2.78
CA LEU A 245 -7.11 7.25 -1.68
C LEU A 245 -7.92 7.41 -0.39
N CYS A 246 -8.38 8.62 -0.07
CA CYS A 246 -9.27 8.86 1.08
C CYS A 246 -10.55 8.02 0.97
N LYS A 247 -11.18 7.98 -0.22
CA LYS A 247 -12.36 7.15 -0.47
C LYS A 247 -12.08 5.66 -0.31
N ARG A 248 -10.93 5.20 -0.80
CA ARG A 248 -10.54 3.80 -0.70
C ARG A 248 -10.32 3.40 0.75
N ALA A 249 -9.53 4.17 1.49
CA ALA A 249 -9.24 3.91 2.90
C ALA A 249 -10.51 3.95 3.77
N LEU A 250 -11.38 4.95 3.59
CA LEU A 250 -12.66 5.01 4.32
C LEU A 250 -13.54 3.77 4.09
N ARG A 251 -13.59 3.28 2.84
CA ARG A 251 -14.34 2.06 2.52
C ARG A 251 -13.69 0.81 3.11
N SER A 252 -12.36 0.72 3.10
CA SER A 252 -11.63 -0.38 3.74
C SER A 252 -11.83 -0.39 5.25
N ILE A 253 -11.81 0.77 5.92
CA ILE A 253 -12.11 0.88 7.35
C ILE A 253 -13.57 0.52 7.62
N ALA A 254 -14.50 0.99 6.78
CA ALA A 254 -15.90 0.61 6.89
C ALA A 254 -16.10 -0.90 6.73
N ASP A 255 -15.36 -1.58 5.86
CA ASP A 255 -15.40 -3.05 5.70
C ASP A 255 -14.94 -3.79 6.97
N LEU A 256 -13.90 -3.30 7.65
CA LEU A 256 -13.52 -3.78 8.98
C LEU A 256 -14.65 -3.54 10.01
N GLY A 257 -15.25 -2.35 9.96
CA GLY A 257 -16.42 -2.01 10.80
C GLY A 257 -17.63 -2.91 10.54
N SER A 258 -17.84 -3.31 9.28
CA SER A 258 -18.90 -4.23 8.86
C SER A 258 -18.78 -5.59 9.54
N ILE A 259 -17.55 -6.09 9.71
CA ILE A 259 -17.28 -7.36 10.42
C ILE A 259 -17.68 -7.23 11.90
N ARG A 260 -17.36 -6.10 12.52
CA ARG A 260 -17.66 -5.83 13.94
C ARG A 260 -19.15 -5.63 14.21
N LEU A 261 -19.82 -4.86 13.35
CA LEU A 261 -21.21 -4.42 13.57
C LEU A 261 -22.25 -5.24 12.81
N ARG A 262 -21.83 -6.12 11.89
CA ARG A 262 -22.70 -6.90 10.98
C ARG A 262 -23.62 -6.03 10.11
N GLU A 263 -23.12 -4.85 9.76
CA GLU A 263 -23.76 -3.90 8.85
C GLU A 263 -22.89 -3.74 7.61
N HIS A 264 -23.43 -3.23 6.50
CA HIS A 264 -22.66 -3.09 5.26
C HIS A 264 -22.91 -1.74 4.61
N SER A 265 -21.84 -1.14 4.10
CA SER A 265 -21.93 0.11 3.35
C SER A 265 -20.82 0.28 2.32
N ARG A 266 -21.15 0.93 1.19
CA ARG A 266 -20.18 1.32 0.16
C ARG A 266 -20.24 2.81 -0.22
N ASP A 267 -21.21 3.55 0.29
CA ASP A 267 -21.36 4.99 0.06
C ASP A 267 -20.63 5.79 1.14
N LEU A 268 -20.02 6.91 0.78
CA LEU A 268 -19.01 7.55 1.63
C LEU A 268 -19.53 8.02 2.99
N VAL A 269 -20.69 8.70 3.04
CA VAL A 269 -21.26 9.17 4.32
C VAL A 269 -21.73 7.98 5.18
N PRO A 270 -22.48 7.00 4.65
CA PRO A 270 -22.78 5.78 5.41
C PRO A 270 -21.54 4.97 5.84
N CYS A 271 -20.51 4.84 4.99
CA CYS A 271 -19.22 4.24 5.36
C CYS A 271 -18.56 4.99 6.52
N TYR A 272 -18.56 6.34 6.48
CA TYR A 272 -18.07 7.16 7.60
C TYR A 272 -18.86 6.89 8.89
N ARG A 273 -20.20 6.85 8.83
CA ARG A 273 -21.04 6.58 10.01
C ARG A 273 -20.76 5.19 10.58
N LEU A 274 -20.65 4.18 9.70
CA LEU A 274 -20.32 2.81 10.07
C LEU A 274 -18.93 2.73 10.73
N ALA A 275 -17.91 3.31 10.08
CA ALA A 275 -16.54 3.35 10.59
C ALA A 275 -16.45 4.08 11.93
N SER A 276 -17.11 5.23 12.07
CA SER A 276 -17.07 6.03 13.32
C SER A 276 -17.77 5.32 14.47
N ARG A 277 -18.87 4.60 14.22
CA ARG A 277 -19.51 3.75 15.23
C ARG A 277 -18.65 2.55 15.62
N ALA A 278 -17.96 1.95 14.66
CA ALA A 278 -17.09 0.80 14.92
C ALA A 278 -15.79 1.20 15.62
N PHE A 279 -15.29 2.41 15.36
CA PHE A 279 -13.98 2.93 15.77
C PHE A 279 -14.09 4.40 16.25
N PRO A 280 -14.80 4.67 17.37
CA PRO A 280 -15.10 6.03 17.82
C PRO A 280 -13.86 6.86 18.15
N ASP A 281 -12.80 6.24 18.64
CA ASP A 281 -11.53 6.92 18.98
C ASP A 281 -10.84 7.57 17.77
N HIS A 282 -11.25 7.19 16.56
CA HIS A 282 -10.68 7.69 15.29
C HIS A 282 -11.64 8.60 14.51
N GLU A 283 -12.79 8.99 15.08
CA GLU A 283 -13.82 9.79 14.39
C GLU A 283 -13.24 11.09 13.79
N GLY A 284 -12.34 11.77 14.51
CA GLY A 284 -11.70 12.99 14.04
C GLY A 284 -10.92 12.83 12.72
N LEU A 285 -10.23 11.71 12.54
CA LEU A 285 -9.53 11.40 11.28
C LEU A 285 -10.52 10.95 10.20
N LEU A 286 -11.55 10.19 10.57
CA LEU A 286 -12.58 9.71 9.65
C LEU A 286 -13.37 10.87 9.02
N ILE A 287 -13.77 11.87 9.81
CA ILE A 287 -14.52 13.04 9.30
C ILE A 287 -13.64 13.93 8.43
N LEU A 288 -12.35 14.04 8.77
CA LEU A 288 -11.38 14.74 7.95
C LEU A 288 -11.19 14.03 6.61
N GLY A 289 -11.03 12.70 6.64
CA GLY A 289 -10.96 11.86 5.46
C GLY A 289 -12.18 11.98 4.54
N LEU A 290 -13.37 12.04 5.13
CA LEU A 290 -14.63 12.20 4.40
C LEU A 290 -14.67 13.54 3.66
N GLN A 291 -14.29 14.62 4.33
CA GLN A 291 -14.23 15.95 3.72
C GLN A 291 -13.21 16.00 2.58
N TYR A 292 -12.02 15.43 2.75
CA TYR A 292 -11.02 15.34 1.66
C TYR A 292 -11.50 14.46 0.52
N ALA A 293 -12.22 13.37 0.78
CA ALA A 293 -12.83 12.54 -0.24
C ALA A 293 -13.90 13.30 -1.06
N CYS A 294 -14.67 14.18 -0.41
CA CYS A 294 -15.74 14.96 -1.03
C CYS A 294 -15.27 16.30 -1.64
N ALA A 295 -14.05 16.76 -1.33
CA ALA A 295 -13.51 18.03 -1.79
C ALA A 295 -13.51 18.17 -3.32
N ASN A 296 -13.94 19.34 -3.79
CA ASN A 296 -14.04 19.64 -5.22
C ASN A 296 -14.02 21.16 -5.44
N ALA A 297 -14.01 21.59 -6.71
CA ALA A 297 -13.96 23.01 -7.07
C ALA A 297 -15.15 23.82 -6.53
N LYS A 298 -16.36 23.21 -6.43
CA LYS A 298 -17.59 23.90 -6.00
C LYS A 298 -17.60 24.22 -4.52
N ASN A 299 -17.04 23.33 -3.69
CA ASN A 299 -16.88 23.59 -2.26
C ASN A 299 -15.54 24.28 -1.92
N GLY A 300 -14.87 24.85 -2.93
CA GLY A 300 -13.64 25.60 -2.79
C GLY A 300 -12.49 24.79 -2.19
N TYR A 301 -12.47 23.46 -2.41
CA TYR A 301 -11.51 22.54 -1.80
C TYR A 301 -11.37 22.75 -0.28
N LEU A 302 -12.52 22.80 0.41
CA LEU A 302 -12.60 23.03 1.86
C LEU A 302 -12.14 24.44 2.28
N GLY A 303 -12.22 25.41 1.37
CA GLY A 303 -11.72 26.78 1.56
C GLY A 303 -10.20 26.86 1.68
N LEU A 304 -9.47 25.85 1.17
CA LEU A 304 -8.00 25.79 1.22
C LEU A 304 -7.39 26.28 -0.10
N SER A 305 -6.19 26.86 -0.03
CA SER A 305 -5.38 27.04 -1.24
C SER A 305 -5.00 25.68 -1.83
N GLU A 306 -4.79 25.62 -3.14
CA GLU A 306 -4.37 24.37 -3.82
C GLU A 306 -3.13 23.76 -3.15
N SER A 307 -2.11 24.56 -2.88
CA SER A 307 -0.89 24.12 -2.17
C SER A 307 -1.19 23.51 -0.80
N THR A 308 -2.08 24.13 -0.02
CA THR A 308 -2.45 23.65 1.32
C THR A 308 -3.29 22.37 1.22
N PHE A 309 -4.19 22.30 0.24
CA PHE A 309 -4.99 21.10 -0.01
C PHE A 309 -4.10 19.92 -0.39
N LEU A 310 -3.14 20.12 -1.29
CA LEU A 310 -2.23 19.07 -1.72
C LEU A 310 -1.36 18.55 -0.56
N THR A 311 -0.76 19.45 0.22
CA THR A 311 0.09 19.04 1.36
C THR A 311 -0.73 18.34 2.43
N LYS A 312 -1.79 18.98 2.95
CA LYS A 312 -2.58 18.40 4.05
C LYS A 312 -3.40 17.19 3.61
N GLY A 313 -3.91 17.19 2.39
CA GLY A 313 -4.67 16.07 1.85
C GLY A 313 -3.81 14.82 1.64
N TYR A 314 -2.56 15.00 1.22
CA TYR A 314 -1.58 13.91 1.19
C TYR A 314 -1.37 13.30 2.58
N ASP A 315 -1.18 14.13 3.61
CA ASP A 315 -0.99 13.67 4.99
C ASP A 315 -2.23 12.92 5.51
N VAL A 316 -3.44 13.45 5.27
CA VAL A 316 -4.70 12.81 5.67
C VAL A 316 -4.88 11.46 4.97
N ALA A 317 -4.62 11.39 3.67
CA ALA A 317 -4.77 10.15 2.92
C ALA A 317 -3.80 9.07 3.43
N ARG A 318 -2.57 9.45 3.77
CA ARG A 318 -1.57 8.56 4.38
C ARG A 318 -2.00 8.09 5.76
N ASP A 319 -2.41 9.02 6.63
CA ASP A 319 -2.82 8.69 7.99
C ASP A 319 -4.04 7.74 7.99
N LEU A 320 -4.96 7.85 7.02
CA LEU A 320 -6.04 6.88 6.83
C LEU A 320 -5.55 5.49 6.38
N VAL A 321 -4.56 5.42 5.49
CA VAL A 321 -3.94 4.14 5.08
C VAL A 321 -3.31 3.44 6.27
N GLU A 322 -2.58 4.20 7.08
CA GLU A 322 -1.93 3.74 8.31
C GLU A 322 -2.93 3.20 9.31
N LEU A 323 -4.00 3.96 9.58
CA LEU A 323 -5.11 3.52 10.43
C LEU A 323 -5.77 2.24 9.87
N THR A 324 -6.02 2.18 8.56
CA THR A 324 -6.63 0.99 7.93
C THR A 324 -5.77 -0.26 8.16
N GLU A 325 -4.46 -0.14 7.99
CA GLU A 325 -3.53 -1.24 8.21
C GLU A 325 -3.46 -1.64 9.67
N GLU A 326 -3.40 -0.68 10.59
CA GLU A 326 -3.41 -0.94 12.03
C GLU A 326 -4.66 -1.68 12.50
N LEU A 327 -5.85 -1.20 12.11
CA LEU A 327 -7.13 -1.85 12.41
C LEU A 327 -7.21 -3.24 11.80
N SER A 328 -6.70 -3.43 10.58
CA SER A 328 -6.64 -4.74 9.92
C SER A 328 -5.76 -5.73 10.70
N LEU A 329 -4.59 -5.30 11.16
CA LEU A 329 -3.71 -6.12 11.98
C LEU A 329 -4.37 -6.46 13.32
N TYR A 330 -4.96 -5.48 14.00
CA TYR A 330 -5.67 -5.71 15.26
C TYR A 330 -6.81 -6.72 15.09
N GLN A 331 -7.57 -6.63 13.99
CA GLN A 331 -8.66 -7.55 13.73
C GLN A 331 -8.20 -8.99 13.45
N ASN A 332 -7.09 -9.17 12.73
CA ASN A 332 -6.60 -10.50 12.36
C ASN A 332 -5.71 -11.15 13.45
N PHE A 333 -5.09 -10.36 14.34
CA PHE A 333 -4.10 -10.85 15.32
C PHE A 333 -4.39 -10.45 16.78
N GLY A 334 -5.42 -9.62 17.04
CA GLY A 334 -5.81 -9.16 18.38
C GLY A 334 -4.84 -8.16 19.02
N SER A 335 -4.96 -7.99 20.35
CA SER A 335 -4.08 -7.11 21.16
C SER A 335 -2.60 -7.54 21.19
N ALA A 336 -2.24 -8.66 20.58
CA ALA A 336 -0.85 -9.06 20.35
C ALA A 336 -0.10 -8.10 19.40
N VAL A 337 -0.81 -7.18 18.75
CA VAL A 337 -0.20 -6.05 18.01
C VAL A 337 0.43 -5.01 18.97
N GLU A 338 -0.01 -4.96 20.24
CA GLU A 338 0.50 -4.03 21.27
C GLU A 338 1.36 -4.71 22.35
N LYS A 339 1.42 -6.05 22.39
CA LYS A 339 2.10 -6.80 23.46
C LYS A 339 3.32 -7.57 22.97
N PRO A 340 4.38 -7.65 23.81
CA PRO A 340 5.70 -8.11 23.42
C PRO A 340 5.69 -9.55 22.90
N PHE A 341 6.60 -9.79 21.94
CA PHE A 341 7.01 -11.07 21.40
C PHE A 341 6.89 -12.22 22.42
N ASN A 342 5.91 -13.10 22.23
CA ASN A 342 5.84 -14.38 22.93
C ASN A 342 6.26 -15.49 21.95
N LEU A 343 7.46 -16.04 22.17
CA LEU A 343 8.13 -17.02 21.30
C LEU A 343 7.39 -18.37 21.17
N ASN A 344 6.35 -18.62 21.97
CA ASN A 344 5.75 -19.95 22.13
C ASN A 344 4.53 -20.26 21.22
N ALA A 345 4.06 -19.33 20.37
CA ALA A 345 2.77 -19.46 19.68
C ALA A 345 2.81 -20.14 18.28
N LEU A 346 3.83 -20.96 17.98
CA LEU A 346 4.23 -21.33 16.61
C LEU A 346 3.61 -22.61 16.00
N ALA A 347 2.55 -23.19 16.56
CA ALA A 347 2.07 -24.50 16.09
C ALA A 347 0.56 -24.54 15.86
N THR A 348 0.12 -24.43 14.60
CA THR A 348 -1.05 -25.17 14.08
C THR A 348 -1.19 -25.02 12.55
N PRO A 349 -1.29 -26.12 11.78
CA PRO A 349 -1.53 -26.09 10.33
C PRO A 349 -2.99 -26.40 9.99
N TYR A 350 -3.63 -25.65 9.10
CA TYR A 350 -4.95 -26.02 8.56
C TYR A 350 -5.17 -25.68 7.07
N VAL A 351 -5.40 -26.78 6.34
CA VAL A 351 -6.30 -27.12 5.22
C VAL A 351 -6.78 -26.06 4.21
N PHE A 352 -6.46 -26.40 2.95
CA PHE A 352 -6.78 -25.77 1.67
C PHE A 352 -8.27 -25.65 1.31
N ARG A 353 -8.61 -24.57 0.57
CA ARG A 353 -9.58 -24.53 -0.53
C ARG A 353 -9.28 -23.35 -1.45
N SER A 354 -9.33 -23.57 -2.76
CA SER A 354 -8.99 -22.65 -3.86
C SER A 354 -10.04 -21.56 -4.10
N SER A 355 -9.60 -20.36 -4.50
CA SER A 355 -10.45 -19.25 -4.98
C SER A 355 -9.95 -18.69 -6.32
N PRO A 356 -10.82 -18.13 -7.18
CA PRO A 356 -10.58 -17.97 -8.62
C PRO A 356 -10.38 -16.50 -9.03
N TRP A 357 -9.16 -16.14 -9.40
CA TRP A 357 -8.86 -14.91 -10.16
C TRP A 357 -7.63 -15.16 -11.05
N VAL A 358 -7.84 -15.78 -12.22
CA VAL A 358 -6.72 -16.12 -13.14
C VAL A 358 -7.05 -15.85 -14.62
N ASP A 359 -8.27 -15.49 -15.00
CA ASP A 359 -8.64 -15.59 -16.42
C ASP A 359 -8.28 -14.38 -17.29
N ASP A 360 -8.01 -13.20 -16.72
CA ASP A 360 -7.61 -12.01 -17.51
C ASP A 360 -6.08 -11.90 -17.72
N VAL A 361 -5.26 -12.69 -17.02
CA VAL A 361 -3.77 -12.64 -17.11
C VAL A 361 -3.22 -13.63 -18.13
N LYS A 362 -3.95 -14.72 -18.39
CA LYS A 362 -3.48 -15.82 -19.25
C LYS A 362 -3.37 -15.45 -20.74
N GLU A 363 -4.25 -14.58 -21.23
CA GLU A 363 -4.29 -14.23 -22.66
C GLU A 363 -3.20 -13.20 -23.06
N PHE A 364 -2.75 -12.37 -22.11
CA PHE A 364 -1.63 -11.44 -22.31
C PHE A 364 -0.25 -12.15 -22.26
N MET A 365 -0.11 -13.15 -21.38
CA MET A 365 1.16 -13.86 -21.15
C MET A 365 1.54 -14.81 -22.31
N ALA A 366 0.56 -15.44 -22.96
CA ALA A 366 0.82 -16.49 -23.96
C ALA A 366 1.50 -15.95 -25.25
N THR A 367 1.14 -14.75 -25.69
CA THR A 367 1.67 -14.13 -26.92
C THR A 367 3.08 -13.55 -26.71
N SER A 368 3.38 -13.06 -25.50
CA SER A 368 4.68 -12.49 -25.15
C SER A 368 5.78 -13.53 -24.92
N ILE A 369 5.44 -14.70 -24.37
CA ILE A 369 6.43 -15.75 -24.03
C ILE A 369 7.08 -16.36 -25.30
N ALA A 370 6.32 -16.50 -26.39
CA ALA A 370 6.83 -17.07 -27.65
C ALA A 370 7.85 -16.15 -28.35
N GLN A 371 7.65 -14.83 -28.26
CA GLN A 371 8.49 -13.82 -28.92
C GLN A 371 9.76 -13.48 -28.13
N VAL A 372 9.73 -13.67 -26.80
CA VAL A 372 10.91 -13.51 -25.93
C VAL A 372 11.87 -14.70 -26.06
N LYS A 373 11.35 -15.93 -26.19
CA LYS A 373 12.19 -17.14 -26.32
C LYS A 373 13.09 -17.14 -27.57
N SER A 374 12.64 -16.59 -28.70
CA SER A 374 13.46 -16.54 -29.93
C SER A 374 14.63 -15.54 -29.88
N ASN A 375 14.61 -14.57 -28.95
CA ASN A 375 15.66 -13.56 -28.78
C ASN A 375 16.68 -13.93 -27.68
N LEU A 376 16.50 -15.07 -27.02
CA LEU A 376 17.33 -15.52 -25.90
C LEU A 376 18.49 -16.45 -26.31
N ASP A 377 18.50 -16.94 -27.54
CA ASP A 377 19.49 -17.89 -28.03
C ASP A 377 20.72 -17.21 -28.68
N THR A 378 21.91 -17.73 -28.31
CA THR A 378 23.24 -17.67 -28.97
C THR A 378 24.27 -16.55 -28.75
N GLU A 379 24.21 -15.69 -27.73
CA GLU A 379 25.37 -14.79 -27.40
C GLU A 379 25.76 -14.73 -25.92
N LYS A 380 27.07 -14.58 -25.67
CA LYS A 380 27.68 -14.40 -24.33
C LYS A 380 27.21 -13.07 -23.71
N ILE A 381 26.82 -13.07 -22.44
CA ILE A 381 26.40 -11.87 -21.68
C ILE A 381 27.62 -10.96 -21.44
N CYS A 382 27.65 -9.75 -22.02
CA CYS A 382 28.67 -8.74 -21.75
C CYS A 382 28.12 -7.57 -20.92
N VAL A 383 28.49 -7.49 -19.63
CA VAL A 383 27.99 -6.45 -18.71
C VAL A 383 28.43 -5.02 -19.09
N GLN A 384 29.57 -4.86 -19.79
CA GLN A 384 30.06 -3.54 -20.24
C GLN A 384 29.19 -2.90 -21.32
N GLU A 385 28.38 -3.70 -22.02
CA GLU A 385 27.46 -3.21 -23.05
C GLU A 385 26.13 -2.73 -22.46
N PHE A 386 25.92 -2.90 -21.15
CA PHE A 386 24.67 -2.59 -20.49
C PHE A 386 24.75 -1.31 -19.66
N ASN A 387 23.84 -0.38 -19.95
CA ASN A 387 23.47 0.67 -19.01
C ASN A 387 22.38 0.11 -18.09
N PHE A 388 22.67 -0.01 -16.80
CA PHE A 388 21.72 -0.56 -15.82
C PHE A 388 20.81 0.51 -15.23
N LEU A 389 19.59 0.10 -14.92
CA LEU A 389 18.51 0.96 -14.43
C LEU A 389 18.91 1.74 -13.18
N ARG A 390 18.92 3.07 -13.24
CA ARG A 390 19.15 3.94 -12.07
C ARG A 390 17.87 4.62 -11.61
N SER A 391 17.45 4.38 -10.37
CA SER A 391 16.45 5.22 -9.69
C SER A 391 17.11 6.29 -8.85
N GLY A 392 16.37 7.38 -8.59
CA GLY A 392 16.72 8.27 -7.48
C GLY A 392 16.79 7.50 -6.16
N LEU A 393 17.78 7.85 -5.34
CA LEU A 393 17.90 7.34 -3.98
C LEU A 393 16.74 7.87 -3.12
N PRO A 394 16.07 7.06 -2.29
CA PRO A 394 15.17 7.55 -1.25
C PRO A 394 15.81 8.65 -0.40
N ASN A 395 15.04 9.71 -0.17
CA ASN A 395 15.42 10.77 0.75
C ASN A 395 15.17 10.31 2.19
N ILE A 396 16.17 9.72 2.82
CA ILE A 396 16.10 9.29 4.22
C ILE A 396 16.29 10.49 5.13
N ALA A 397 15.29 10.80 5.96
CA ALA A 397 15.30 11.93 6.88
C ALA A 397 15.99 11.58 8.21
N LEU A 398 17.18 10.98 8.15
CA LEU A 398 17.99 10.60 9.30
C LEU A 398 19.41 11.12 9.15
N ASN A 399 20.01 11.46 10.29
CA ASN A 399 21.45 11.71 10.42
C ASN A 399 22.04 10.60 11.30
N PRO A 400 22.29 9.40 10.71
CA PRO A 400 22.80 8.27 11.46
C PRO A 400 24.25 8.52 11.91
N GLN A 401 24.65 7.88 13.01
CA GLN A 401 26.04 7.86 13.44
C GLN A 401 26.84 6.85 12.62
N PRO A 402 28.13 7.06 12.33
CA PRO A 402 28.94 6.03 11.69
C PRO A 402 29.05 4.80 12.61
N ILE A 403 29.03 3.61 12.02
CA ILE A 403 29.36 2.36 12.73
C ILE A 403 30.80 2.40 13.25
N SER A 404 31.08 1.68 14.33
CA SER A 404 32.48 1.47 14.77
C SER A 404 33.25 0.69 13.70
N GLU A 405 34.34 1.26 13.19
CA GLU A 405 35.21 0.60 12.22
C GLU A 405 36.41 -0.05 12.91
N GLY A 406 36.63 -1.33 12.66
CA GLY A 406 37.85 -2.02 13.06
C GLY A 406 38.91 -1.91 11.97
N GLY A 407 40.06 -1.30 12.28
CA GLY A 407 41.24 -1.38 11.43
C GLY A 407 41.81 -2.80 11.47
N CYS A 408 41.45 -3.65 10.51
CA CYS A 408 42.23 -4.83 10.24
C CYS A 408 43.52 -4.34 9.56
N GLN A 409 44.57 -4.06 10.36
CA GLN A 409 45.89 -3.82 9.81
C GLN A 409 46.22 -4.99 8.90
N ALA A 410 46.56 -4.68 7.64
CA ALA A 410 46.90 -5.64 6.62
C ALA A 410 47.94 -6.65 7.16
N ALA A 411 47.46 -7.80 7.61
CA ALA A 411 48.29 -8.95 7.95
C ALA A 411 47.89 -10.07 7.01
N THR A 412 48.72 -10.21 5.97
CA THR A 412 49.01 -11.44 5.22
C THR A 412 47.84 -12.14 4.52
N THR A 413 47.76 -11.99 3.18
CA THR A 413 47.53 -13.00 2.11
C THR A 413 46.60 -14.22 2.24
N ARG A 414 45.99 -14.47 3.37
CA ARG A 414 44.90 -15.40 3.63
C ARG A 414 44.39 -14.89 4.96
N ILE A 415 43.12 -14.49 5.04
CA ILE A 415 42.50 -14.46 6.35
C ILE A 415 42.81 -15.84 6.96
N ASP A 416 43.45 -15.89 8.12
CA ASP A 416 43.46 -17.09 8.97
C ASP A 416 42.01 -17.24 9.49
N ALA A 417 41.10 -17.42 8.52
CA ALA A 417 39.74 -16.87 8.46
C ALA A 417 38.81 -17.46 9.48
N GLU A 418 39.13 -18.69 9.86
CA GLU A 418 38.35 -19.50 10.76
C GLU A 418 38.45 -18.92 12.17
N SER A 419 39.61 -18.41 12.61
CA SER A 419 39.80 -17.90 13.98
C SER A 419 39.30 -16.46 14.17
N SER A 420 39.63 -15.55 13.23
CA SER A 420 39.34 -14.12 13.39
C SER A 420 37.88 -13.76 13.16
N LEU A 421 37.22 -14.37 12.16
CA LEU A 421 35.78 -14.16 11.96
C LEU A 421 35.01 -14.80 13.12
N TYR A 422 35.33 -16.02 13.54
CA TYR A 422 34.71 -16.63 14.73
C TYR A 422 34.85 -15.78 16.00
N LEU A 423 36.03 -15.23 16.26
CA LEU A 423 36.26 -14.33 17.39
C LEU A 423 35.49 -13.03 17.27
N LEU A 424 35.34 -12.48 16.05
CA LEU A 424 34.49 -11.34 15.78
C LEU A 424 33.03 -11.70 16.10
N LEU A 425 32.51 -12.77 15.52
CA LEU A 425 31.14 -13.25 15.74
C LEU A 425 30.81 -13.48 17.23
N LYS A 426 31.75 -14.01 18.01
CA LYS A 426 31.58 -14.20 19.47
C LYS A 426 31.55 -12.91 20.27
N LYS A 427 32.17 -11.84 19.78
CA LYS A 427 32.30 -10.55 20.46
C LYS A 427 31.30 -9.51 19.96
N THR A 428 30.69 -9.73 18.79
CA THR A 428 29.76 -8.80 18.15
C THR A 428 28.38 -8.89 18.81
N ASP A 429 28.13 -8.00 19.77
CA ASP A 429 26.79 -7.69 20.33
C ASP A 429 26.12 -6.49 19.63
N GLU A 430 26.91 -5.72 18.87
CA GLU A 430 26.49 -4.62 18.01
C GLU A 430 27.07 -4.78 16.59
N PRO A 431 26.46 -4.18 15.54
CA PRO A 431 26.99 -4.23 14.18
C PRO A 431 28.44 -3.78 14.11
N HIS A 432 29.26 -4.52 13.38
CA HIS A 432 30.67 -4.22 13.18
C HIS A 432 31.04 -4.30 11.71
N ALA A 433 31.76 -3.29 11.22
CA ALA A 433 32.29 -3.27 9.86
C ALA A 433 33.82 -3.42 9.86
N SER A 434 34.31 -4.26 8.95
CA SER A 434 35.73 -4.46 8.68
C SER A 434 36.01 -4.13 7.21
N ARG A 435 36.99 -3.25 6.99
CA ARG A 435 37.33 -2.76 5.65
C ARG A 435 38.27 -3.72 4.92
N ARG A 436 38.05 -3.91 3.60
CA ARG A 436 38.97 -4.64 2.70
C ARG A 436 39.43 -6.01 3.20
N VAL A 437 38.49 -6.79 3.74
CA VAL A 437 38.74 -8.13 4.29
C VAL A 437 39.17 -9.13 3.21
N ILE A 438 38.77 -8.88 1.97
CA ILE A 438 39.28 -9.60 0.80
C ILE A 438 40.21 -8.64 0.03
N PRO A 439 41.51 -8.98 -0.13
CA PRO A 439 42.38 -8.24 -1.05
C PRO A 439 41.78 -8.33 -2.45
N SER A 440 41.79 -7.25 -3.23
CA SER A 440 41.39 -7.30 -4.64
C SER A 440 42.15 -8.44 -5.32
N GLU A 441 41.43 -9.46 -5.80
CA GLU A 441 42.04 -10.66 -6.38
C GLU A 441 42.98 -10.19 -7.53
N ASN A 442 44.29 -10.32 -7.33
CA ASN A 442 45.34 -9.91 -8.28
C ASN A 442 45.40 -8.41 -8.67
N GLY A 443 44.93 -7.49 -7.82
CA GLY A 443 44.95 -6.06 -8.15
C GLY A 443 43.95 -5.64 -9.24
N VAL A 444 43.06 -6.56 -9.64
CA VAL A 444 41.94 -6.28 -10.54
C VAL A 444 40.70 -6.09 -9.66
N CYS A 445 40.13 -4.87 -9.64
CA CYS A 445 38.78 -4.68 -9.08
C CYS A 445 37.85 -5.70 -9.73
N SER A 446 37.14 -6.49 -8.93
CA SER A 446 36.11 -7.38 -9.43
C SER A 446 34.90 -6.56 -9.88
N ASN A 447 35.04 -5.92 -11.04
CA ASN A 447 33.94 -5.26 -11.73
C ASN A 447 32.80 -6.29 -11.91
N SER A 448 31.56 -5.85 -11.73
CA SER A 448 30.33 -6.64 -11.83
C SER A 448 30.35 -7.63 -13.00
N LYS A 449 30.96 -7.25 -14.14
CA LYS A 449 31.20 -8.12 -15.30
C LYS A 449 31.82 -9.47 -14.94
N ALA A 450 32.97 -9.48 -14.27
CA ALA A 450 33.70 -10.71 -13.97
C ALA A 450 32.87 -11.64 -13.08
N ILE A 451 32.14 -11.07 -12.13
CA ILE A 451 31.27 -11.83 -11.22
C ILE A 451 30.07 -12.41 -11.99
N ILE A 452 29.41 -11.63 -12.86
CA ILE A 452 28.29 -12.12 -13.67
C ILE A 452 28.74 -13.19 -14.68
N GLU A 453 29.91 -13.02 -15.32
CA GLU A 453 30.51 -14.03 -16.20
C GLU A 453 30.89 -15.31 -15.45
N GLU A 454 31.31 -15.20 -14.20
CA GLU A 454 31.55 -16.35 -13.35
C GLU A 454 30.24 -17.07 -12.99
N LEU A 455 29.19 -16.31 -12.64
CA LEU A 455 27.87 -16.86 -12.35
C LEU A 455 27.29 -17.57 -13.57
N SER A 456 27.37 -16.98 -14.76
CA SER A 456 26.79 -17.54 -15.99
C SER A 456 27.40 -18.89 -16.40
N LYS A 457 28.64 -19.17 -15.98
CA LYS A 457 29.29 -20.48 -16.18
C LYS A 457 28.73 -21.58 -15.27
N THR A 458 27.99 -21.19 -14.24
CA THR A 458 27.64 -22.07 -13.12
C THR A 458 26.14 -22.18 -12.88
N VAL A 459 25.39 -21.17 -13.26
CA VAL A 459 23.97 -21.05 -12.97
C VAL A 459 23.28 -20.53 -14.23
N ASP A 460 22.38 -21.35 -14.78
CA ASP A 460 21.52 -20.92 -15.88
C ASP A 460 20.31 -20.14 -15.35
N THR A 461 19.66 -20.67 -14.31
CA THR A 461 18.46 -20.08 -13.69
C THR A 461 18.78 -19.48 -12.31
N ILE A 462 18.39 -18.23 -12.09
CA ILE A 462 18.56 -17.53 -10.82
C ILE A 462 17.24 -17.33 -10.10
N GLN A 463 17.30 -17.22 -8.77
CA GLN A 463 16.19 -16.75 -7.95
C GLN A 463 16.28 -15.23 -7.83
N CYS A 464 15.22 -14.51 -8.17
CA CYS A 464 15.13 -13.06 -7.96
C CYS A 464 13.77 -12.66 -7.40
N ARG A 465 13.72 -11.59 -6.60
CA ARG A 465 12.47 -10.92 -6.27
C ARG A 465 12.18 -9.82 -7.27
N VAL A 466 10.93 -9.78 -7.73
CA VAL A 466 10.39 -8.74 -8.59
C VAL A 466 9.49 -7.86 -7.75
N SER A 467 9.70 -6.55 -7.79
CA SER A 467 8.88 -5.55 -7.11
C SER A 467 8.38 -4.49 -8.08
N ALA A 468 7.23 -3.90 -7.79
CA ALA A 468 6.61 -2.83 -8.57
C ALA A 468 7.23 -1.43 -8.34
N GLY A 469 8.47 -1.37 -7.85
CA GLY A 469 9.19 -0.16 -7.51
C GLY A 469 10.53 -0.46 -6.83
N ALA A 470 11.27 0.59 -6.45
CA ALA A 470 12.62 0.52 -5.88
C ALA A 470 12.73 -0.37 -4.62
N GLU A 471 11.70 -0.37 -3.78
CA GLU A 471 11.66 -1.15 -2.56
C GLU A 471 11.28 -2.61 -2.84
N VAL A 472 12.20 -3.53 -2.55
CA VAL A 472 12.00 -4.97 -2.63
C VAL A 472 11.82 -5.53 -1.24
N THR A 473 10.58 -5.88 -0.92
CA THR A 473 10.19 -6.39 0.39
C THR A 473 10.02 -7.90 0.34
N PHE A 474 10.84 -8.63 1.09
CA PHE A 474 10.63 -10.07 1.25
C PHE A 474 9.23 -10.35 1.79
N CYS A 475 8.52 -11.23 1.10
CA CYS A 475 7.26 -11.81 1.52
C CYS A 475 7.45 -13.32 1.68
N ARG A 476 6.74 -13.95 2.61
CA ARG A 476 6.68 -15.41 2.68
C ARG A 476 5.79 -15.91 1.55
N ASP A 477 6.39 -16.27 0.42
CA ASP A 477 5.64 -16.53 -0.83
C ASP A 477 4.64 -17.69 -0.71
N SER A 478 4.88 -18.66 0.18
CA SER A 478 3.98 -19.79 0.49
C SER A 478 2.94 -19.49 1.59
N HIS A 479 2.65 -18.21 1.85
CA HIS A 479 1.68 -17.84 2.87
C HIS A 479 0.25 -18.05 2.36
N PRO A 480 -0.68 -18.63 3.16
CA PRO A 480 -2.05 -18.91 2.71
C PRO A 480 -2.80 -17.69 2.15
N TRP A 481 -2.57 -16.50 2.71
CA TRP A 481 -3.18 -15.27 2.18
C TRP A 481 -2.72 -14.90 0.77
N ILE A 482 -1.48 -15.23 0.38
CA ILE A 482 -1.01 -15.01 -0.98
C ILE A 482 -1.64 -16.06 -1.89
N ASP A 483 -1.59 -17.34 -1.49
CA ASP A 483 -2.12 -18.45 -2.27
C ASP A 483 -3.63 -18.33 -2.54
N THR A 484 -4.37 -17.75 -1.59
CA THR A 484 -5.83 -17.52 -1.71
C THR A 484 -6.19 -16.19 -2.38
N GLY A 485 -5.20 -15.36 -2.75
CA GLY A 485 -5.42 -14.03 -3.32
C GLY A 485 -5.94 -12.99 -2.32
N ARG A 486 -5.93 -13.31 -1.02
CA ARG A 486 -6.36 -12.41 0.07
C ARG A 486 -5.37 -11.28 0.32
N PHE A 487 -4.09 -11.49 0.02
CA PHE A 487 -3.00 -10.53 0.18
C PHE A 487 -2.13 -10.47 -1.07
N SER A 488 -2.04 -9.29 -1.67
CA SER A 488 -1.15 -8.95 -2.77
C SER A 488 0.26 -8.69 -2.25
N PRO A 489 1.24 -9.57 -2.51
CA PRO A 489 2.59 -9.38 -2.01
C PRO A 489 3.26 -8.14 -2.62
N PRO A 490 4.05 -7.39 -1.85
CA PRO A 490 4.75 -6.22 -2.35
C PRO A 490 5.88 -6.55 -3.33
N SER A 491 6.48 -7.74 -3.20
CA SER A 491 7.40 -8.33 -4.17
C SER A 491 7.17 -9.85 -4.24
N VAL A 492 7.44 -10.46 -5.39
CA VAL A 492 7.23 -11.89 -5.66
C VAL A 492 8.56 -12.54 -6.02
N LEU A 493 8.80 -13.76 -5.52
CA LEU A 493 9.95 -14.56 -5.92
C LEU A 493 9.73 -15.22 -7.28
N GLU A 494 10.71 -15.08 -8.17
CA GLU A 494 10.74 -15.63 -9.51
C GLU A 494 12.00 -16.46 -9.77
N SER A 495 11.85 -17.43 -10.66
CA SER A 495 12.94 -18.22 -11.24
C SER A 495 13.05 -17.88 -12.72
N ILE A 496 14.08 -17.14 -13.11
CA ILE A 496 14.32 -16.73 -14.50
C ILE A 496 15.76 -17.02 -14.90
N THR A 497 16.07 -17.03 -16.20
CA THR A 497 17.45 -17.19 -16.65
C THR A 497 18.31 -15.99 -16.23
N LEU A 498 19.59 -16.22 -15.98
CA LEU A 498 20.51 -15.11 -15.68
C LEU A 498 20.55 -14.08 -16.82
N ARG A 499 20.44 -14.53 -18.08
CA ARG A 499 20.38 -13.65 -19.25
C ARG A 499 19.16 -12.72 -19.20
N GLU A 500 17.98 -13.29 -18.96
CA GLU A 500 16.75 -12.50 -18.83
C GLU A 500 16.86 -11.51 -17.67
N ALA A 501 17.41 -11.92 -16.52
CA ALA A 501 17.62 -11.05 -15.38
C ALA A 501 18.51 -9.84 -15.74
N MET A 502 19.62 -10.07 -16.44
CA MET A 502 20.52 -8.99 -16.88
C MET A 502 19.83 -8.03 -17.85
N ILE A 503 19.00 -8.53 -18.77
CA ILE A 503 18.22 -7.68 -19.69
C ILE A 503 17.19 -6.84 -18.93
N ARG A 504 16.42 -7.45 -18.01
CA ARG A 504 15.42 -6.73 -17.21
C ARG A 504 16.02 -5.66 -16.29
N MET A 505 17.29 -5.82 -15.91
CA MET A 505 18.00 -4.84 -15.09
C MET A 505 18.55 -3.64 -15.91
N GLN A 506 18.45 -3.66 -17.24
CA GLN A 506 18.90 -2.56 -18.12
C GLN A 506 17.94 -1.38 -18.15
N GLU A 507 18.49 -0.18 -18.33
CA GLU A 507 17.74 1.03 -18.69
C GLU A 507 17.01 0.82 -20.02
N GLY A 508 15.73 1.17 -20.06
CA GLY A 508 14.95 1.13 -21.30
C GLY A 508 14.73 -0.27 -21.88
N ASN A 509 14.90 -1.34 -21.09
CA ASN A 509 14.64 -2.69 -21.56
C ASN A 509 13.20 -2.81 -22.09
N ALA A 510 13.04 -3.47 -23.24
CA ALA A 510 11.76 -3.60 -23.93
C ALA A 510 11.00 -4.88 -23.57
N LEU A 511 11.43 -5.61 -22.54
CA LEU A 511 10.76 -6.84 -22.13
C LEU A 511 9.41 -6.51 -21.50
N PRO A 512 8.37 -7.32 -21.77
CA PRO A 512 7.09 -7.16 -21.10
C PRO A 512 7.27 -7.37 -19.58
N PRO A 513 6.50 -6.66 -18.74
CA PRO A 513 6.57 -6.85 -17.30
C PRO A 513 6.25 -8.29 -16.89
N LEU A 514 6.97 -8.80 -15.89
CA LEU A 514 6.90 -10.18 -15.44
C LEU A 514 5.70 -10.44 -14.52
N ARG A 515 5.35 -9.48 -13.65
CA ARG A 515 4.29 -9.59 -12.64
C ARG A 515 3.44 -8.33 -12.50
N TYR A 516 4.05 -7.15 -12.54
CA TYR A 516 3.36 -5.90 -12.28
C TYR A 516 3.17 -5.12 -13.56
N GLN A 517 2.01 -4.51 -13.77
CA GLN A 517 1.66 -3.81 -15.03
C GLN A 517 2.54 -2.59 -15.38
N HIS A 518 3.55 -2.27 -14.57
CA HIS A 518 4.33 -1.04 -14.62
C HIS A 518 5.83 -1.35 -14.46
N GLU A 519 6.65 -0.36 -14.11
CA GLU A 519 8.07 -0.55 -13.84
C GLU A 519 8.33 -1.64 -12.80
N GLU A 520 9.30 -2.50 -13.11
CA GLU A 520 9.72 -3.59 -12.25
C GLU A 520 11.17 -3.42 -11.81
N ARG A 521 11.43 -3.84 -10.58
CA ARG A 521 12.78 -3.94 -10.03
C ARG A 521 13.07 -5.39 -9.71
N LEU A 522 14.20 -5.85 -10.24
CA LEU A 522 14.74 -7.16 -9.93
C LEU A 522 15.80 -7.04 -8.84
N TYR A 523 15.69 -7.92 -7.85
CA TYR A 523 16.71 -8.14 -6.85
C TYR A 523 17.05 -9.62 -6.80
N ILE A 524 18.20 -9.98 -7.38
CA ILE A 524 18.67 -11.36 -7.38
C ILE A 524 19.01 -11.76 -5.94
N GLN A 525 18.59 -12.95 -5.55
CA GLN A 525 18.80 -13.54 -4.22
C GLN A 525 19.06 -15.05 -4.35
N SER A 526 20.08 -15.40 -5.12
CA SER A 526 20.33 -16.79 -5.53
C SER A 526 21.28 -17.49 -4.55
N PRO A 527 21.08 -18.79 -4.24
CA PRO A 527 22.09 -19.59 -3.57
C PRO A 527 23.39 -19.64 -4.38
N VAL A 528 24.53 -19.71 -3.67
CA VAL A 528 25.86 -19.83 -4.29
C VAL A 528 26.28 -21.30 -4.33
N MET A 529 26.79 -21.76 -5.48
CA MET A 529 27.34 -23.12 -5.60
C MET A 529 28.52 -23.32 -4.63
N LYS A 530 28.62 -24.52 -4.03
CA LYS A 530 29.63 -24.83 -2.99
C LYS A 530 31.06 -24.39 -3.35
N LYS A 531 31.52 -24.64 -4.58
CA LYS A 531 32.88 -24.29 -5.06
C LYS A 531 33.15 -22.78 -5.20
N LYS A 532 32.11 -21.96 -5.17
CA LYS A 532 32.16 -20.50 -5.38
C LYS A 532 31.77 -19.70 -4.13
N ARG A 533 31.49 -20.40 -3.02
CA ARG A 533 31.24 -19.79 -1.72
C ARG A 533 32.43 -18.92 -1.32
N LYS A 534 32.17 -17.72 -0.83
CA LYS A 534 33.18 -16.78 -0.33
C LYS A 534 33.41 -16.92 1.17
N PHE A 535 32.49 -17.58 1.87
CA PHE A 535 32.59 -17.86 3.29
C PHE A 535 33.09 -19.30 3.60
N GLN A 536 33.95 -19.86 2.75
CA GLN A 536 34.52 -21.21 2.93
C GLN A 536 35.32 -21.31 4.23
N GLY A 537 35.20 -22.43 4.94
CA GLY A 537 35.85 -22.67 6.24
C GLY A 537 34.98 -22.34 7.46
N LEU A 538 33.93 -21.51 7.32
CA LEU A 538 32.98 -21.26 8.42
C LEU A 538 32.16 -22.48 8.81
N GLU A 539 31.96 -23.43 7.89
CA GLU A 539 31.32 -24.71 8.20
C GLU A 539 32.10 -25.58 9.19
N LYS A 540 33.38 -25.27 9.45
CA LYS A 540 34.21 -25.97 10.44
C LYS A 540 34.07 -25.39 11.84
N LEU A 541 33.49 -24.20 11.96
CA LEU A 541 33.21 -23.58 13.25
C LEU A 541 31.99 -24.25 13.89
N PRO A 542 31.87 -24.25 15.23
CA PRO A 542 30.70 -24.78 15.92
C PRO A 542 29.51 -23.81 15.80
N LEU A 543 29.14 -23.46 14.58
CA LEU A 543 28.06 -22.55 14.21
C LEU A 543 27.07 -23.32 13.34
N CYS A 544 25.77 -23.16 13.60
CA CYS A 544 24.75 -23.77 12.75
C CYS A 544 24.40 -22.82 11.61
N VAL A 545 24.61 -23.23 10.34
CA VAL A 545 24.21 -22.40 9.19
C VAL A 545 22.68 -22.26 9.17
N ALA A 546 22.18 -21.07 9.47
CA ALA A 546 20.76 -20.73 9.49
C ALA A 546 20.21 -20.50 8.08
N GLN A 547 21.05 -19.94 7.22
CA GLN A 547 20.78 -19.73 5.80
C GLN A 547 22.08 -19.90 5.05
N GLU A 548 22.05 -20.75 4.01
CA GLU A 548 23.20 -20.93 3.12
C GLU A 548 23.61 -19.61 2.47
N GLU A 549 24.87 -19.57 2.01
CA GLU A 549 25.40 -18.41 1.31
C GLU A 549 24.55 -18.05 0.08
N ARG A 550 24.16 -16.77 0.01
CA ARG A 550 23.41 -16.20 -1.11
C ARG A 550 24.18 -15.06 -1.73
N ILE A 551 24.11 -14.97 -3.05
CA ILE A 551 24.52 -13.80 -3.80
C ILE A 551 23.33 -12.88 -4.05
N TRP A 552 23.58 -11.60 -3.86
CA TRP A 552 22.62 -10.54 -4.10
C TRP A 552 23.12 -9.65 -5.21
N VAL A 553 22.30 -9.39 -6.22
CA VAL A 553 22.61 -8.50 -7.34
C VAL A 553 21.45 -7.54 -7.52
N SER A 554 21.76 -6.25 -7.60
CA SER A 554 20.76 -5.18 -7.72
C SER A 554 21.30 -3.98 -8.48
N THR A 555 20.39 -3.25 -9.12
CA THR A 555 20.73 -1.96 -9.73
C THR A 555 20.67 -0.82 -8.71
N HIS A 556 21.21 0.33 -9.10
CA HIS A 556 21.24 1.55 -8.30
C HIS A 556 19.84 1.98 -7.82
N GLY A 557 19.76 2.35 -6.55
CA GLY A 557 18.54 2.79 -5.89
C GLY A 557 17.56 1.67 -5.54
N THR A 558 17.94 0.40 -5.70
CA THR A 558 17.18 -0.73 -5.14
C THR A 558 17.30 -0.73 -3.62
N VAL A 559 16.19 -0.96 -2.93
CA VAL A 559 16.07 -0.84 -1.47
C VAL A 559 15.52 -2.12 -0.87
N SER A 560 16.04 -2.53 0.29
CA SER A 560 15.36 -3.43 1.21
C SER A 560 14.94 -2.65 2.45
N GLY A 561 13.63 -2.53 2.65
CA GLY A 561 13.04 -1.81 3.77
C GLY A 561 13.45 -2.38 5.13
N LEU A 562 13.18 -1.62 6.20
CA LEU A 562 13.57 -1.99 7.56
C LEU A 562 13.02 -3.36 7.96
N HIS A 563 13.90 -4.19 8.49
CA HIS A 563 13.58 -5.52 8.99
C HIS A 563 14.67 -6.04 9.90
N TYR A 564 14.41 -7.14 10.60
CA TYR A 564 15.44 -7.82 11.37
C TYR A 564 15.56 -9.30 11.00
N ASP A 565 16.73 -9.86 11.26
CA ASP A 565 17.00 -11.29 11.17
C ASP A 565 17.02 -11.90 12.58
N ALA A 566 16.63 -13.17 12.70
CA ALA A 566 16.68 -13.92 13.97
C ALA A 566 17.98 -14.75 14.10
N SER A 567 18.99 -14.40 13.32
CA SER A 567 20.28 -15.08 13.19
C SER A 567 21.35 -14.02 13.07
N TYR A 568 22.59 -14.37 13.40
CA TYR A 568 23.71 -13.54 12.99
C TYR A 568 23.80 -13.52 11.47
N SER A 569 24.18 -12.37 10.93
CA SER A 569 24.30 -12.15 9.49
C SER A 569 25.65 -11.54 9.17
N CYS A 570 26.32 -12.11 8.18
CA CYS A 570 27.50 -11.53 7.55
C CYS A 570 27.11 -11.07 6.14
N LEU A 571 27.51 -9.85 5.76
CA LEU A 571 27.38 -9.36 4.39
C LEU A 571 28.74 -8.85 3.90
N LEU A 572 29.21 -9.44 2.80
CA LEU A 572 30.44 -9.09 2.11
C LEU A 572 30.11 -8.42 0.79
N GLN A 573 30.54 -7.18 0.61
CA GLN A 573 30.34 -6.43 -0.64
C GLN A 573 31.43 -6.80 -1.67
N ARG A 574 31.01 -7.11 -2.90
CA ARG A 574 31.90 -7.60 -3.98
C ARG A 574 32.03 -6.67 -5.16
N SER A 575 31.02 -5.86 -5.46
CA SER A 575 31.06 -4.87 -6.55
C SER A 575 30.01 -3.79 -6.30
N GLY A 576 30.25 -2.57 -6.78
CA GLY A 576 29.43 -1.41 -6.41
C GLY A 576 29.45 -1.15 -4.91
N MET A 577 28.50 -0.35 -4.45
CA MET A 577 28.42 0.08 -3.06
C MET A 577 27.08 -0.29 -2.44
N LYS A 578 27.04 -0.38 -1.12
CA LYS A 578 25.80 -0.63 -0.39
C LYS A 578 25.76 0.17 0.90
N ARG A 579 24.77 1.05 1.02
CA ARG A 579 24.48 1.75 2.26
C ARG A 579 23.61 0.87 3.13
N MET A 580 24.00 0.70 4.39
CA MET A 580 23.23 0.00 5.40
C MET A 580 23.01 0.90 6.60
N LEU A 581 21.76 0.92 7.08
CA LEU A 581 21.40 1.54 8.36
C LEU A 581 21.04 0.44 9.33
N PHE A 582 21.50 0.56 10.58
CA PHE A 582 21.24 -0.38 11.65
C PHE A 582 20.56 0.32 12.83
N PHE A 583 19.68 -0.40 13.50
CA PHE A 583 18.98 0.04 14.70
C PHE A 583 19.05 -1.05 15.76
N PRO A 584 19.31 -0.70 17.03
CA PRO A 584 19.42 -1.67 18.10
C PRO A 584 18.09 -2.39 18.34
N PRO A 585 18.10 -3.63 18.88
CA PRO A 585 16.89 -4.41 19.14
C PRO A 585 15.84 -3.68 20.00
N ALA A 586 16.28 -2.81 20.91
CA ALA A 586 15.40 -1.97 21.72
C ALA A 586 14.49 -1.04 20.88
N CYS A 587 14.81 -0.79 19.61
CA CYS A 587 13.98 0.01 18.72
C CYS A 587 12.83 -0.80 18.06
N LEU A 588 12.83 -2.13 18.16
CA LEU A 588 11.85 -2.99 17.48
C LEU A 588 10.40 -2.67 17.89
N GLU A 589 10.16 -2.34 19.16
CA GLU A 589 8.82 -2.04 19.67
C GLU A 589 8.19 -0.80 19.01
N HIS A 590 9.02 0.13 18.52
CA HIS A 590 8.56 1.36 17.90
C HIS A 590 8.44 1.27 16.36
N MET A 591 8.93 0.20 15.74
CA MET A 591 8.99 0.07 14.27
C MET A 591 7.69 -0.46 13.63
N GLY A 592 6.74 -0.90 14.45
CA GLY A 592 5.50 -1.53 13.99
C GLY A 592 5.76 -2.80 13.19
N ILE A 593 6.55 -3.73 13.73
CA ILE A 593 6.87 -5.01 13.10
C ILE A 593 5.60 -5.82 12.81
N TYR A 594 5.48 -6.37 11.60
CA TYR A 594 4.36 -7.24 11.27
C TYR A 594 4.34 -8.52 12.14
N PRO A 595 3.17 -8.96 12.63
CA PRO A 595 3.05 -10.14 13.48
C PRO A 595 3.54 -11.45 12.85
N LEU A 596 3.81 -12.45 13.69
CA LEU A 596 4.33 -13.76 13.27
C LEU A 596 3.47 -14.48 12.23
N GLY A 597 2.15 -14.33 12.29
CA GLY A 597 1.22 -14.92 11.32
C GLY A 597 0.99 -14.08 10.06
N HIS A 598 1.70 -12.96 9.87
CA HIS A 598 1.57 -12.12 8.69
C HIS A 598 2.56 -12.53 7.57
N PRO A 599 2.21 -12.40 6.27
CA PRO A 599 3.14 -12.65 5.16
C PRO A 599 4.44 -11.84 5.23
N LEU A 600 4.36 -10.63 5.79
CA LEU A 600 5.48 -9.68 5.96
C LEU A 600 6.15 -9.75 7.34
N HIS A 601 5.98 -10.85 8.08
CA HIS A 601 6.61 -11.01 9.40
C HIS A 601 8.11 -10.61 9.39
N ARG A 602 8.54 -9.93 10.47
CA ARG A 602 9.87 -9.31 10.67
C ARG A 602 10.17 -8.07 9.85
N ARG A 603 9.26 -7.64 8.96
CA ARG A 603 9.36 -6.35 8.28
C ARG A 603 8.76 -5.26 9.16
N ALA A 604 9.35 -4.08 9.11
CA ALA A 604 8.82 -2.90 9.78
C ALA A 604 7.80 -2.20 8.88
N ARG A 605 6.78 -1.61 9.51
CA ARG A 605 5.84 -0.72 8.82
C ARG A 605 6.37 0.71 8.71
N VAL A 606 7.28 1.11 9.60
CA VAL A 606 7.89 2.44 9.52
C VAL A 606 8.72 2.58 8.24
N ASN A 607 8.51 3.69 7.52
CA ASN A 607 9.20 3.99 6.27
C ASN A 607 10.20 5.14 6.49
N LEU A 608 11.49 4.86 6.34
CA LEU A 608 12.58 5.82 6.59
C LEU A 608 12.62 7.00 5.61
N ALA A 609 12.05 6.83 4.41
CA ALA A 609 11.96 7.90 3.43
C ALA A 609 10.76 8.84 3.69
N ARG A 610 9.99 8.60 4.75
CA ARG A 610 8.75 9.30 5.07
C ARG A 610 8.64 9.61 6.56
N PRO A 611 9.37 10.62 7.06
CA PRO A 611 9.28 11.01 8.46
C PRO A 611 7.88 11.54 8.82
N ASN A 612 7.53 11.47 10.10
CA ASN A 612 6.36 12.15 10.67
C ASN A 612 4.98 11.57 10.29
N SER A 613 4.90 10.26 10.09
CA SER A 613 3.63 9.53 10.26
C SER A 613 3.14 9.73 11.70
N SER A 614 1.85 10.00 11.88
CA SER A 614 1.27 10.13 13.22
C SER A 614 1.34 8.84 14.02
N MET A 615 1.28 7.68 13.34
CA MET A 615 1.40 6.34 13.90
C MET A 615 2.83 5.99 14.36
N PHE A 616 3.87 6.53 13.72
CA PHE A 616 5.28 6.23 14.05
C PHE A 616 6.03 7.35 14.76
N LYS A 617 5.32 8.29 15.40
CA LYS A 617 5.94 9.42 16.12
C LYS A 617 6.96 8.96 17.18
N ASP A 618 6.65 7.90 17.91
CA ASP A 618 7.53 7.40 18.97
C ASP A 618 8.83 6.81 18.41
N PHE A 619 8.79 6.17 17.24
CA PHE A 619 10.00 5.77 16.54
C PHE A 619 10.88 6.98 16.22
N TRP A 620 10.30 8.03 15.64
CA TRP A 620 11.06 9.23 15.26
C TRP A 620 11.60 9.97 16.47
N LYS A 621 10.90 9.95 17.59
CA LYS A 621 11.32 10.59 18.84
C LYS A 621 12.41 9.78 19.57
N SER A 622 12.23 8.47 19.70
CA SER A 622 12.99 7.63 20.62
C SER A 622 14.02 6.71 19.94
N CYS A 623 13.88 6.42 18.65
CA CYS A 623 14.69 5.41 17.95
C CYS A 623 15.48 5.95 16.78
N ALA A 624 14.94 6.92 16.04
CA ALA A 624 15.56 7.46 14.82
C ALA A 624 17.00 7.94 15.04
N HIS A 625 17.27 8.62 16.15
CA HIS A 625 18.60 9.14 16.50
C HIS A 625 19.61 8.05 16.89
N ARG A 626 19.16 6.80 17.10
CA ARG A 626 20.00 5.63 17.43
C ARG A 626 20.44 4.85 16.20
N ALA A 627 20.10 5.34 15.00
CA ALA A 627 20.53 4.73 13.76
C ALA A 627 22.05 4.82 13.62
N THR A 628 22.69 3.69 13.31
CA THR A 628 24.09 3.66 12.85
C THR A 628 24.14 3.36 11.36
N GLU A 629 25.16 3.86 10.67
CA GLU A 629 25.32 3.73 9.22
C GLU A 629 26.68 3.18 8.85
N VAL A 630 26.69 2.38 7.78
CA VAL A 630 27.89 2.02 7.05
C VAL A 630 27.61 2.06 5.55
N VAL A 631 28.53 2.63 4.79
CA VAL A 631 28.59 2.46 3.34
C VAL A 631 29.68 1.45 3.03
N LEU A 632 29.29 0.29 2.52
CA LEU A 632 30.18 -0.79 2.16
C LEU A 632 30.66 -0.60 0.73
N GLU A 633 31.98 -0.69 0.55
CA GLU A 633 32.66 -0.71 -0.73
C GLU A 633 33.14 -2.14 -1.05
N GLU A 634 33.69 -2.35 -2.23
CA GLU A 634 34.25 -3.63 -2.63
C GLU A 634 35.29 -4.14 -1.60
N GLY A 635 35.09 -5.38 -1.15
CA GLY A 635 35.96 -6.06 -0.19
C GLY A 635 35.58 -5.81 1.28
N ASP A 636 34.62 -4.94 1.56
CA ASP A 636 34.15 -4.68 2.92
C ASP A 636 33.20 -5.76 3.43
N LEU A 637 33.33 -6.06 4.72
CA LEU A 637 32.49 -7.00 5.46
C LEU A 637 31.75 -6.26 6.56
N VAL A 638 30.46 -6.50 6.70
CA VAL A 638 29.71 -6.16 7.91
C VAL A 638 29.16 -7.43 8.55
N VAL A 639 29.26 -7.49 9.87
CA VAL A 639 28.65 -8.52 10.71
C VAL A 639 27.64 -7.82 11.61
N PHE A 640 26.45 -8.40 11.76
CA PHE A 640 25.47 -7.90 12.69
C PHE A 640 24.73 -9.02 13.44
N PRO A 641 24.40 -8.82 14.73
CA PRO A 641 23.75 -9.83 15.54
C PRO A 641 22.26 -10.00 15.20
N PRO A 642 21.62 -11.08 15.72
CA PRO A 642 20.18 -11.22 15.68
C PRO A 642 19.45 -9.98 16.23
N PHE A 643 18.24 -9.73 15.72
CA PHE A 643 17.31 -8.68 16.14
C PHE A 643 17.76 -7.23 15.89
N TRP A 644 18.96 -7.02 15.36
CA TRP A 644 19.34 -5.72 14.83
C TRP A 644 18.57 -5.44 13.55
N SER A 645 17.69 -4.44 13.63
CA SER A 645 16.93 -3.99 12.48
C SER A 645 17.86 -3.30 11.50
N HIS A 646 17.72 -3.60 10.22
CA HIS A 646 18.56 -3.06 9.17
C HIS A 646 17.77 -2.70 7.92
N TYR A 647 18.26 -1.67 7.26
CA TYR A 647 17.78 -1.15 5.99
C TYR A 647 18.96 -1.16 5.02
N THR A 648 18.73 -1.52 3.76
CA THR A 648 19.80 -1.55 2.76
C THR A 648 19.41 -0.80 1.50
N GLU A 649 20.35 -0.05 0.94
CA GLU A 649 20.19 0.67 -0.31
C GLU A 649 21.40 0.43 -1.20
N SER A 650 21.15 0.00 -2.44
CA SER A 650 22.19 -0.27 -3.43
C SER A 650 22.66 1.02 -4.08
N LEU A 651 23.95 1.29 -3.92
CA LEU A 651 24.64 2.43 -4.51
C LEU A 651 25.53 1.95 -5.67
N THR A 652 25.75 2.82 -6.66
CA THR A 652 26.67 2.53 -7.76
C THR A 652 27.36 3.81 -8.20
N SER A 653 28.65 3.69 -8.54
CA SER A 653 29.46 4.82 -8.98
C SER A 653 29.27 5.08 -10.48
N ASN A 654 29.01 4.03 -11.26
CA ASN A 654 28.88 4.06 -12.72
C ASN A 654 27.55 3.43 -13.20
N ARG A 655 27.15 3.73 -14.45
CA ARG A 655 25.95 3.19 -15.12
C ARG A 655 26.08 1.71 -15.53
N CYS A 656 27.30 1.23 -15.78
CA CYS A 656 27.57 -0.16 -16.14
C CYS A 656 27.87 -1.06 -14.93
N GLU A 657 27.68 -0.56 -13.71
CA GLU A 657 28.02 -1.26 -12.46
C GLU A 657 26.76 -1.70 -11.70
N LEU A 658 26.79 -2.89 -11.11
CA LEU A 658 25.76 -3.45 -10.24
C LEU A 658 26.26 -3.50 -8.80
N SER A 659 25.36 -3.35 -7.83
CA SER A 659 25.68 -3.65 -6.43
C SER A 659 25.57 -5.15 -6.21
N ILE A 660 26.71 -5.80 -5.92
CA ILE A 660 26.83 -7.25 -5.72
C ILE A 660 27.37 -7.53 -4.32
N SER A 661 26.69 -8.39 -3.56
CA SER A 661 27.13 -8.80 -2.23
C SER A 661 26.84 -10.27 -1.96
N HIS A 662 27.60 -10.89 -1.07
CA HIS A 662 27.33 -12.22 -0.54
C HIS A 662 26.84 -12.11 0.90
N THR A 663 25.85 -12.92 1.28
CA THR A 663 25.46 -13.05 2.68
C THR A 663 25.51 -14.48 3.16
N LEU A 664 25.88 -14.68 4.42
CA LEU A 664 25.74 -15.94 5.14
C LEU A 664 25.10 -15.67 6.50
N ARG A 665 24.27 -16.60 6.98
CA ARG A 665 23.65 -16.49 8.31
C ARG A 665 23.85 -17.74 9.15
N PHE A 666 23.97 -17.57 10.45
CA PHE A 666 24.21 -18.65 11.41
C PHE A 666 23.53 -18.40 12.77
N VAL A 667 23.32 -19.49 13.51
CA VAL A 667 22.85 -19.52 14.90
C VAL A 667 23.95 -20.09 15.79
#